data_AF-A0A2H9RKC4-F1
#
_entry.id   AF-A0A2H9RKC4-F1
#
_cell.length_a   1.000
_cell.length_b   1.000
_cell.length_c   1.000
_cell.angle_alpha   90.00
_cell.angle_beta   90.00
_cell.angle_gamma   90.00
#
_symmetry.space_group_name_H-M   'P 1'
#
loop_
_entity.id
_entity.type
_entity.pdbx_description
1 polymer ?
#
loop_
_entity_poly.entity_id
_entity_poly.type
_entity_poly.pdbx_seq_one_letter_code
_entity_poly.pdbx_strand_id
1 'polypeptide(L)'
;MRKNIALFEIFIMIAAGFAVSYFIHESSALVPGKSVEDETVTWLREKILGYLSNGLVSAQEGLWTCLEGLNGTICQEYPSEICNDLCLEDCIPSKRSETRECQLGTCYDNLEGTCSAQSPKLACENSGGQWFEQEPAQCNPGCCLIGGNANYITEQACSVLENRLGISGEWQEVENELECLLLGEQQQDGACVLEEVEPGLYDCEFTTEANCISMGGEFNSGLLCTNPGLNTICTRTKETSCFESKDEVYFLDSCGNRANVYDTNKKANDDYWSRIYSKNESCSLDGSNQEGCGNCDYLLGSLCGTPGEDDEKPLEGEYVCRDLSCIDEWGAERKNGESWCAFDSAIGVQGDTKNKERSVDLPGSRHYRQVCVDGEVRTDPCQDFRNEVCQESRDEEIGFSSAACRINNWQSCIAANQDKTKLDRCEENSACFLKSVRISNFKFDVCAPKHSPGFDLKEEFGGEVGESICSAATQTCTVVEVKGFGGWDCEVNCDCLKPGFAETMNNLCISLGDCGGNVNIAGEFTDSGYSVKRSPKLRQNYISELQSYTEPVQGQKVDPLTEEETAALFGLDPNDPEFESKLANIIGGLGAGATGVVLAYYTYVFVNVGLTFTEVFGALGHQGFTFTSSFLNAAAGAAAGAAIGFLLGKLFGLEGDALLAVTILGAATGLFVSTGIPGLFNGVALFSYGWLLWTIIVIIIIILIFKFLGIGDTRTKKVAFTCMPWQPPLGGDSCEACTEGDLPCSKYKCQSLGQTCEFVNEGTGEEACIDIAPDDTLAPKISPNYEVISEDFEYTEVTSGSFKVEHKENECIPAYTQVTFGVSLDEHGQCKYDTEHTAEYDEMEFFFGESSLFKKNHVTALSLPSLESLGEFGFDPDRRADFDLFVRCQDGSGNKNENEFAIRFCISPENDITPPILQNFEPESPAYASLEAENMNMSFYTNEPAECRYSLTDKDYEQMENEISCNNDFEDYTLFGFECSANLPVSENETNYYFRCKDRPGQEERNTNNEGVEYKIIKTSELLIIEEIRLNPEAEEGVISTGAQPVTVTLEVETSGGAPVNRYCTYGFGGDNDLARFFESGTDMHRQVFTSLFEGSYDIGIRCEDDTGNVAESGVQFEIDVDDIGPMITRVYSQGSRLTVITNEESMCYYSHNSCGFQIEGENVFEMSGSDLVHTTDFNSQINYYIKCQDGWGNTGSCTTARSGY
;
A
#
# COMPACT_ATOMS: atom_id res chain seq x y z
N MET A 1 -30.96 48.41 35.56
CA MET A 1 -30.98 46.94 35.51
C MET A 1 -30.39 46.34 34.22
N ARG A 2 -29.63 47.11 33.40
CA ARG A 2 -28.82 46.57 32.28
C ARG A 2 -27.30 46.66 32.48
N LYS A 3 -26.84 47.37 33.52
CA LYS A 3 -25.40 47.50 33.86
C LYS A 3 -24.85 46.39 34.78
N ASN A 4 -25.72 45.63 35.45
CA ASN A 4 -25.31 44.57 36.38
C ASN A 4 -25.28 43.18 35.73
N ILE A 5 -25.76 43.03 34.48
CA ILE A 5 -25.69 41.77 33.72
C ILE A 5 -24.37 41.71 32.94
N ALA A 6 -23.97 42.81 32.30
CA ALA A 6 -22.65 42.92 31.65
C ALA A 6 -21.47 42.79 32.64
N LEU A 7 -21.61 43.26 33.88
CA LEU A 7 -20.60 43.07 34.93
C LEU A 7 -20.54 41.63 35.47
N PHE A 8 -21.64 40.87 35.34
CA PHE A 8 -21.69 39.46 35.73
C PHE A 8 -21.12 38.55 34.64
N GLU A 9 -21.34 38.89 33.36
CA GLU A 9 -20.75 38.19 32.21
C GLU A 9 -19.24 38.42 32.09
N ILE A 10 -18.76 39.63 32.38
CA ILE A 10 -17.31 39.92 32.45
C ILE A 10 -16.65 39.22 33.64
N PHE A 11 -17.35 39.09 34.78
CA PHE A 11 -16.85 38.35 35.93
C PHE A 11 -16.75 36.85 35.66
N ILE A 12 -17.69 36.27 34.90
CA ILE A 12 -17.63 34.86 34.47
C ILE A 12 -16.48 34.63 33.47
N MET A 13 -16.24 35.54 32.52
CA MET A 13 -15.09 35.40 31.60
C MET A 13 -13.74 35.51 32.31
N ILE A 14 -13.61 36.40 33.29
CA ILE A 14 -12.38 36.53 34.08
C ILE A 14 -12.20 35.30 35.00
N ALA A 15 -13.28 34.79 35.61
CA ALA A 15 -13.23 33.59 36.44
C ALA A 15 -12.94 32.30 35.64
N ALA A 16 -13.43 32.20 34.40
CA ALA A 16 -13.13 31.09 33.49
C ALA A 16 -11.66 31.08 33.05
N GLY A 17 -11.06 32.26 32.84
CA GLY A 17 -9.62 32.38 32.55
C GLY A 17 -8.72 31.91 33.69
N PHE A 18 -9.08 32.22 34.95
CA PHE A 18 -8.35 31.72 36.12
C PHE A 18 -8.61 30.22 36.40
N ALA A 19 -9.78 29.68 36.03
CA ALA A 19 -10.07 28.25 36.16
C ALA A 19 -9.29 27.41 35.14
N VAL A 20 -9.23 27.83 33.88
CA VAL A 20 -8.46 27.13 32.82
C VAL A 20 -6.96 27.17 33.11
N SER A 21 -6.45 28.28 33.64
CA SER A 21 -5.04 28.39 34.04
C SER A 21 -4.71 27.63 35.34
N TYR A 22 -5.70 27.31 36.17
CA TYR A 22 -5.54 26.45 37.36
C TYR A 22 -5.58 24.96 36.98
N PHE A 23 -6.45 24.55 36.06
CA PHE A 23 -6.53 23.17 35.58
C PHE A 23 -5.34 22.77 34.68
N ILE A 24 -4.74 23.70 33.94
CA ILE A 24 -3.52 23.45 33.14
C ILE A 24 -2.25 23.43 34.03
N HIS A 25 -2.29 24.04 35.22
CA HIS A 25 -1.14 24.02 36.15
C HIS A 25 -1.11 22.80 37.07
N GLU A 26 -2.24 22.10 37.27
CA GLU A 26 -2.31 20.89 38.14
C GLU A 26 -2.17 19.55 37.38
N SER A 27 -2.10 19.53 36.04
CA SER A 27 -1.92 18.29 35.27
C SER A 27 -0.47 17.87 35.02
N SER A 28 0.52 18.59 35.55
CA SER A 28 1.95 18.26 35.37
C SER A 28 2.64 17.68 36.62
N ALA A 29 1.90 17.10 37.56
CA ALA A 29 2.51 16.42 38.71
C ALA A 29 1.70 15.25 39.24
N LEU A 30 1.79 14.06 38.61
CA LEU A 30 1.48 12.80 39.31
C LEU A 30 2.44 11.66 38.91
N VAL A 31 3.25 11.27 39.90
CA VAL A 31 3.83 9.93 40.09
C VAL A 31 2.81 9.13 40.94
N PRO A 32 2.74 7.78 40.84
CA PRO A 32 1.47 7.06 40.71
C PRO A 32 0.85 6.58 42.04
N GLY A 33 -0.46 6.29 41.96
CA GLY A 33 -1.12 5.27 42.79
C GLY A 33 -2.16 5.80 43.79
N LYS A 34 -3.44 5.73 43.42
CA LYS A 34 -4.49 4.99 44.15
C LYS A 34 -5.87 5.29 43.56
N SER A 35 -6.63 4.22 43.39
CA SER A 35 -8.06 4.18 43.10
C SER A 35 -8.88 4.89 44.18
N VAL A 36 -9.83 5.72 43.76
CA VAL A 36 -11.09 5.96 44.48
C VAL A 36 -12.19 6.18 43.44
N GLU A 37 -13.08 5.20 43.35
CA GLU A 37 -14.39 5.31 42.68
C GLU A 37 -15.18 6.48 43.25
N ASP A 38 -15.84 7.25 42.40
CA ASP A 38 -16.87 8.21 42.83
C ASP A 38 -18.22 7.85 42.19
N GLU A 39 -19.21 7.64 43.06
CA GLU A 39 -20.57 7.12 42.83
C GLU A 39 -21.44 8.01 41.90
N THR A 40 -20.88 9.08 41.37
CA THR A 40 -21.54 10.01 40.44
C THR A 40 -21.49 9.54 38.99
N VAL A 41 -20.49 8.73 38.61
CA VAL A 41 -20.40 8.13 37.27
C VAL A 41 -21.41 6.99 37.11
N THR A 42 -21.68 6.22 38.17
CA THR A 42 -22.68 5.14 38.16
C THR A 42 -24.11 5.68 38.03
N TRP A 43 -24.41 6.84 38.63
CA TRP A 43 -25.72 7.48 38.51
C TRP A 43 -25.99 8.06 37.12
N LEU A 44 -24.99 8.67 36.48
CA LEU A 44 -25.08 9.15 35.10
C LEU A 44 -25.14 8.00 34.09
N ARG A 45 -24.44 6.89 34.34
CA ARG A 45 -24.49 5.68 33.52
C ARG A 45 -25.85 4.99 33.60
N GLU A 46 -26.47 4.89 34.78
CA GLU A 46 -27.84 4.33 34.94
C GLU A 46 -28.95 5.24 34.36
N LYS A 47 -28.78 6.57 34.39
CA LYS A 47 -29.76 7.52 33.84
C LYS A 47 -29.69 7.69 32.32
N ILE A 48 -28.49 7.55 31.73
CA ILE A 48 -28.28 7.61 30.28
C ILE A 48 -28.60 6.26 29.63
N LEU A 49 -28.26 5.13 30.26
CA LEU A 49 -28.67 3.80 29.80
C LEU A 49 -30.16 3.50 30.05
N GLY A 50 -30.82 4.22 30.96
CA GLY A 50 -32.27 4.16 31.18
C GLY A 50 -33.10 4.99 30.21
N TYR A 51 -32.49 5.92 29.46
CA TYR A 51 -33.19 6.75 28.45
C TYR A 51 -33.04 6.20 27.03
N LEU A 52 -32.07 5.31 26.80
CA LEU A 52 -31.88 4.57 25.55
C LEU A 52 -32.59 3.19 25.53
N SER A 53 -33.23 2.79 26.64
CA SER A 53 -33.76 1.43 26.83
C SER A 53 -35.25 1.34 27.11
N ASN A 54 -36.11 2.20 26.53
CA ASN A 54 -37.54 1.90 26.31
C ASN A 54 -38.22 2.94 25.42
N GLY A 55 -37.88 2.88 24.13
CA GLY A 55 -38.65 3.42 23.01
C GLY A 55 -38.67 2.46 21.82
N LEU A 56 -38.28 1.20 22.03
CA LEU A 56 -38.58 0.08 21.14
C LEU A 56 -40.01 -0.39 21.49
N VAL A 57 -40.98 0.16 20.78
CA VAL A 57 -42.17 -0.60 20.40
C VAL A 57 -42.18 -0.65 18.88
N SER A 58 -41.37 -1.57 18.38
CA SER A 58 -41.77 -2.53 17.35
C SER A 58 -42.78 -2.00 16.33
N ALA A 59 -42.29 -1.31 15.31
CA ALA A 59 -42.76 -1.67 13.97
C ALA A 59 -42.13 -3.04 13.70
N GLN A 60 -42.96 -4.04 13.87
CA GLN A 60 -42.63 -5.46 13.82
C GLN A 60 -42.44 -5.84 12.36
N GLU A 61 -41.22 -5.80 11.85
CA GLU A 61 -40.91 -6.55 10.63
C GLU A 61 -40.67 -7.98 11.06
N GLY A 62 -41.68 -8.82 10.85
CA GLY A 62 -41.72 -10.17 11.37
C GLY A 62 -40.76 -11.05 10.59
N LEU A 63 -39.77 -11.68 11.21
CA LEU A 63 -38.99 -12.70 10.50
C LEU A 63 -39.91 -13.87 10.15
N TRP A 64 -40.07 -14.10 8.85
CA TRP A 64 -40.83 -15.18 8.26
C TRP A 64 -39.84 -16.24 7.79
N THR A 65 -40.20 -17.50 7.97
CA THR A 65 -39.34 -18.60 7.58
C THR A 65 -39.72 -19.03 6.18
N CYS A 66 -38.79 -18.81 5.28
CA CYS A 66 -38.81 -19.41 3.98
C CYS A 66 -38.42 -20.88 4.09
N LEU A 67 -39.35 -21.76 3.71
CA LEU A 67 -39.07 -23.19 3.70
C LEU A 67 -38.00 -23.56 2.66
N GLU A 68 -38.03 -22.93 1.48
CA GLU A 68 -37.06 -23.14 0.41
C GLU A 68 -36.86 -21.83 -0.36
N GLY A 69 -35.68 -21.24 -0.30
CA GLY A 69 -35.36 -19.98 -0.96
C GLY A 69 -35.23 -20.16 -2.47
N LEU A 70 -35.50 -19.14 -3.26
CA LEU A 70 -35.29 -19.17 -4.73
C LEU A 70 -33.84 -19.49 -5.11
N ASN A 71 -32.92 -19.23 -4.18
CA ASN A 71 -31.49 -19.47 -4.24
C ASN A 71 -31.13 -20.91 -3.84
N GLY A 72 -32.11 -21.73 -3.44
CA GLY A 72 -31.95 -23.11 -2.98
C GLY A 72 -31.69 -23.26 -1.47
N THR A 73 -31.69 -22.16 -0.70
CA THR A 73 -31.46 -22.18 0.75
C THR A 73 -32.68 -22.68 1.50
N ILE A 74 -32.56 -23.80 2.21
CA ILE A 74 -33.71 -24.45 2.84
C ILE A 74 -33.83 -23.99 4.29
N CYS A 75 -35.03 -23.55 4.68
CA CYS A 75 -35.38 -23.15 6.04
C CYS A 75 -34.68 -21.89 6.54
N GLN A 76 -34.65 -20.87 5.70
CA GLN A 76 -34.01 -19.59 5.99
C GLN A 76 -35.04 -18.58 6.51
N GLU A 77 -34.69 -17.82 7.55
CA GLU A 77 -35.55 -16.73 8.02
C GLU A 77 -35.21 -15.46 7.27
N TYR A 78 -36.22 -14.82 6.70
CA TYR A 78 -36.09 -13.50 6.10
C TYR A 78 -37.08 -12.55 6.75
N PRO A 79 -36.82 -11.24 6.73
CA PRO A 79 -37.80 -10.25 7.14
C PRO A 79 -39.10 -10.42 6.34
N SER A 80 -40.26 -10.26 6.98
CA SER A 80 -41.60 -10.65 6.48
C SER A 80 -41.94 -10.11 5.10
N GLU A 81 -41.36 -8.98 4.76
CA GLU A 81 -41.73 -8.16 3.62
C GLU A 81 -41.08 -8.65 2.33
N ILE A 82 -39.85 -9.17 2.44
CA ILE A 82 -39.09 -9.74 1.31
C ILE A 82 -39.05 -11.27 1.37
N CYS A 83 -39.57 -11.89 2.44
CA CYS A 83 -39.49 -13.33 2.59
C CYS A 83 -40.20 -14.06 1.44
N ASN A 84 -41.46 -13.75 1.13
CA ASN A 84 -42.20 -14.46 0.07
C ASN A 84 -41.59 -14.25 -1.33
N ASP A 85 -40.87 -13.13 -1.53
CA ASP A 85 -40.24 -12.78 -2.81
C ASP A 85 -38.85 -13.41 -2.96
N LEU A 86 -38.22 -13.79 -1.85
CA LEU A 86 -36.96 -14.54 -1.77
C LEU A 86 -37.18 -16.04 -1.59
N CYS A 87 -38.42 -16.47 -1.41
CA CYS A 87 -38.81 -17.86 -1.17
C CYS A 87 -39.54 -18.48 -2.36
N LEU A 88 -39.21 -19.72 -2.69
CA LEU A 88 -39.86 -20.49 -3.76
C LEU A 88 -41.36 -20.67 -3.50
N GLU A 89 -41.77 -20.78 -2.24
CA GLU A 89 -43.17 -20.77 -1.81
C GLU A 89 -43.39 -19.62 -0.83
N ASP A 90 -44.65 -19.18 -0.66
CA ASP A 90 -44.99 -18.16 0.33
C ASP A 90 -44.38 -18.54 1.71
N CYS A 91 -43.57 -17.65 2.26
CA CYS A 91 -42.95 -17.86 3.55
C CYS A 91 -43.97 -18.01 4.65
N ILE A 92 -43.59 -18.82 5.62
CA ILE A 92 -44.39 -19.05 6.81
C ILE A 92 -44.16 -17.87 7.76
N PRO A 93 -45.24 -17.21 8.24
CA PRO A 93 -45.13 -16.01 9.06
C PRO A 93 -44.77 -16.31 10.53
N SER A 94 -43.78 -17.18 10.74
CA SER A 94 -43.20 -17.54 12.02
C SER A 94 -41.71 -17.79 11.88
N LYS A 95 -41.02 -17.80 13.01
CA LYS A 95 -39.60 -18.10 13.09
C LYS A 95 -39.29 -19.57 12.82
N ARG A 96 -38.07 -19.87 12.38
CA ARG A 96 -37.58 -21.17 11.90
C ARG A 96 -37.68 -22.23 12.97
N SER A 97 -37.40 -21.85 14.22
CA SER A 97 -37.48 -22.72 15.40
C SER A 97 -38.91 -23.16 15.74
N GLU A 98 -39.92 -22.45 15.25
CA GLU A 98 -41.34 -22.75 15.45
C GLU A 98 -42.00 -23.38 14.21
N THR A 99 -41.27 -23.44 13.08
CA THR A 99 -41.74 -23.93 11.78
C THR A 99 -41.41 -25.41 11.62
N ARG A 100 -42.43 -26.25 11.41
CA ARG A 100 -42.36 -27.70 11.60
C ARG A 100 -41.51 -28.42 10.55
N GLU A 101 -41.53 -27.92 9.33
CA GLU A 101 -40.77 -28.42 8.18
C GLU A 101 -39.29 -27.98 8.23
N CYS A 102 -38.97 -27.05 9.13
CA CYS A 102 -37.64 -26.51 9.37
C CYS A 102 -37.05 -26.88 10.71
N GLN A 103 -37.75 -27.72 11.47
CA GLN A 103 -37.17 -28.31 12.66
C GLN A 103 -35.92 -29.09 12.29
N LEU A 104 -34.87 -28.87 13.08
CA LEU A 104 -33.60 -29.52 12.90
C LEU A 104 -33.65 -30.89 13.57
N GLY A 105 -33.26 -31.91 12.82
CA GLY A 105 -33.24 -33.30 13.24
C GLY A 105 -32.20 -34.05 12.42
N THR A 106 -32.31 -35.38 12.34
CA THR A 106 -31.34 -36.18 11.56
C THR A 106 -31.99 -36.61 10.25
N CYS A 107 -31.34 -36.28 9.13
CA CYS A 107 -31.72 -36.74 7.81
C CYS A 107 -31.03 -38.05 7.46
N TYR A 108 -31.77 -39.06 6.96
CA TYR A 108 -31.25 -40.35 6.53
C TYR A 108 -31.52 -40.58 5.04
N ASP A 109 -30.49 -40.72 4.20
CA ASP A 109 -30.67 -41.11 2.81
C ASP A 109 -30.86 -42.63 2.70
N ASN A 110 -32.01 -43.08 2.21
CA ASN A 110 -32.33 -44.51 2.12
C ASN A 110 -31.61 -45.24 0.96
N LEU A 111 -31.09 -44.47 -0.01
CA LEU A 111 -30.41 -44.97 -1.20
C LEU A 111 -28.90 -45.05 -1.01
N GLU A 112 -28.28 -44.03 -0.41
CA GLU A 112 -26.83 -44.03 -0.13
C GLU A 112 -26.50 -44.39 1.33
N GLY A 113 -27.51 -44.44 2.21
CA GLY A 113 -27.40 -44.83 3.62
C GLY A 113 -26.81 -43.77 4.55
N THR A 114 -26.41 -42.60 4.06
CA THR A 114 -25.74 -41.58 4.88
C THR A 114 -26.71 -40.86 5.82
N CYS A 115 -26.21 -40.39 6.96
CA CYS A 115 -26.99 -39.61 7.92
C CYS A 115 -26.36 -38.24 8.19
N SER A 116 -27.21 -37.23 8.29
CA SER A 116 -26.79 -35.84 8.50
C SER A 116 -27.58 -35.25 9.67
N ALA A 117 -26.91 -35.07 10.81
CA ALA A 117 -27.49 -34.46 12.00
C ALA A 117 -27.73 -32.95 11.80
N GLN A 118 -28.65 -32.39 12.58
CA GLN A 118 -29.09 -30.99 12.47
C GLN A 118 -29.55 -30.56 11.06
N SER A 119 -30.00 -31.52 10.26
CA SER A 119 -30.56 -31.23 8.95
C SER A 119 -32.02 -30.77 9.08
N PRO A 120 -32.43 -29.70 8.38
CA PRO A 120 -33.84 -29.31 8.32
C PRO A 120 -34.69 -30.41 7.68
N LYS A 121 -35.90 -30.63 8.21
CA LYS A 121 -36.79 -31.69 7.76
C LYS A 121 -37.08 -31.67 6.26
N LEU A 122 -37.36 -30.50 5.70
CA LEU A 122 -37.72 -30.36 4.29
C LEU A 122 -36.54 -30.69 3.35
N ALA A 123 -35.34 -30.22 3.68
CA ALA A 123 -34.13 -30.49 2.89
C ALA A 123 -33.87 -31.98 2.74
N CYS A 124 -34.14 -32.71 3.83
CA CYS A 124 -34.00 -34.15 3.85
C CYS A 124 -34.99 -34.86 2.94
N GLU A 125 -36.28 -34.52 3.08
CA GLU A 125 -37.36 -35.19 2.35
C GLU A 125 -37.32 -34.86 0.84
N ASN A 126 -36.87 -33.65 0.45
CA ASN A 126 -36.73 -33.25 -0.96
C ASN A 126 -35.54 -33.92 -1.66
N SER A 127 -34.48 -34.22 -0.92
CA SER A 127 -33.34 -34.99 -1.42
C SER A 127 -33.66 -36.50 -1.53
N GLY A 128 -34.89 -36.91 -1.15
CA GLY A 128 -35.34 -38.30 -1.17
C GLY A 128 -34.97 -39.10 0.09
N GLY A 129 -34.41 -38.44 1.11
CA GLY A 129 -34.11 -39.01 2.42
C GLY A 129 -35.30 -39.01 3.38
N GLN A 130 -35.24 -39.83 4.43
CA GLN A 130 -36.22 -39.83 5.53
C GLN A 130 -35.69 -39.05 6.73
N TRP A 131 -36.51 -38.14 7.25
CA TRP A 131 -36.14 -37.29 8.36
C TRP A 131 -36.74 -37.74 9.69
N PHE A 132 -35.96 -37.60 10.77
CA PHE A 132 -36.36 -37.98 12.12
C PHE A 132 -36.01 -36.87 13.13
N GLU A 133 -36.92 -36.62 14.08
CA GLU A 133 -36.78 -35.55 15.07
C GLU A 133 -35.66 -35.83 16.10
N GLN A 134 -35.39 -37.11 16.33
CA GLN A 134 -34.23 -37.58 17.08
C GLN A 134 -33.56 -38.66 16.25
N GLU A 135 -32.26 -38.83 16.46
CA GLU A 135 -31.44 -39.73 15.66
C GLU A 135 -32.02 -41.16 15.67
N PRO A 136 -32.42 -41.67 14.50
CA PRO A 136 -33.08 -42.97 14.40
C PRO A 136 -32.03 -44.09 14.48
N ALA A 137 -32.44 -45.29 14.88
CA ALA A 137 -31.51 -46.41 15.07
C ALA A 137 -30.74 -46.79 13.80
N GLN A 138 -31.28 -46.52 12.62
CA GLN A 138 -30.65 -46.74 11.31
C GLN A 138 -29.49 -45.78 11.02
N CYS A 139 -29.43 -44.64 11.73
CA CYS A 139 -28.35 -43.67 11.64
C CYS A 139 -27.22 -43.93 12.62
N ASN A 140 -27.39 -44.90 13.52
CA ASN A 140 -26.28 -45.34 14.35
C ASN A 140 -25.24 -45.96 13.42
N PRO A 141 -24.06 -45.33 13.29
CA PRO A 141 -23.02 -45.90 12.47
C PRO A 141 -22.58 -47.20 13.13
N GLY A 142 -22.47 -48.23 12.31
CA GLY A 142 -21.87 -49.50 12.68
C GLY A 142 -20.63 -49.68 11.84
N CYS A 143 -20.13 -50.90 11.79
CA CYS A 143 -18.94 -51.18 11.04
C CYS A 143 -19.24 -51.94 9.76
N CYS A 144 -18.89 -51.32 8.63
CA CYS A 144 -18.97 -51.90 7.31
C CYS A 144 -17.63 -52.52 6.92
N LEU A 145 -17.59 -53.84 6.82
CA LEU A 145 -16.41 -54.62 6.46
C LEU A 145 -16.48 -54.97 4.98
N ILE A 146 -15.68 -54.29 4.13
CA ILE A 146 -15.65 -54.55 2.68
C ILE A 146 -14.25 -54.44 2.05
N GLY A 147 -13.74 -55.55 1.47
CA GLY A 147 -12.51 -55.57 0.67
C GLY A 147 -11.16 -55.38 1.41
N GLY A 148 -11.07 -55.69 2.70
CA GLY A 148 -9.93 -55.46 3.62
C GLY A 148 -9.99 -54.25 4.55
N ASN A 149 -10.97 -53.36 4.41
CA ASN A 149 -11.11 -52.13 5.18
C ASN A 149 -12.43 -52.11 5.97
N ALA A 150 -12.40 -51.68 7.23
CA ALA A 150 -13.65 -51.20 7.85
C ALA A 150 -13.86 -49.74 7.52
N ASN A 151 -15.12 -49.43 7.33
CA ASN A 151 -15.61 -48.08 7.27
C ASN A 151 -16.69 -47.94 8.35
N TYR A 152 -16.57 -46.96 9.24
CA TYR A 152 -17.56 -46.69 10.28
C TYR A 152 -18.73 -45.91 9.67
N ILE A 153 -19.63 -46.66 9.04
CA ILE A 153 -20.73 -46.15 8.24
C ILE A 153 -22.02 -46.94 8.55
N THR A 154 -23.17 -46.49 8.07
CA THR A 154 -24.46 -47.15 8.34
C THR A 154 -24.65 -48.45 7.52
N GLU A 155 -25.61 -49.30 7.93
CA GLU A 155 -25.89 -50.60 7.29
C GLU A 155 -26.22 -50.48 5.81
N GLN A 156 -27.03 -49.48 5.47
CA GLN A 156 -27.44 -49.24 4.09
C GLN A 156 -26.30 -48.68 3.23
N ALA A 157 -25.45 -47.82 3.79
CA ALA A 157 -24.29 -47.29 3.07
C ALA A 157 -23.30 -48.40 2.76
N CYS A 158 -23.15 -49.36 3.67
CA CYS A 158 -22.37 -50.56 3.44
C CYS A 158 -22.90 -51.38 2.25
N SER A 159 -24.21 -51.64 2.20
CA SER A 159 -24.87 -52.37 1.10
C SER A 159 -24.71 -51.69 -0.27
N VAL A 160 -24.60 -50.35 -0.30
CA VAL A 160 -24.38 -49.58 -1.53
C VAL A 160 -22.93 -49.71 -1.99
N LEU A 161 -21.99 -49.66 -1.04
CA LEU A 161 -20.57 -49.87 -1.29
C LEU A 161 -20.32 -51.28 -1.89
N GLU A 162 -20.99 -52.31 -1.36
CA GLU A 162 -20.93 -53.69 -1.88
C GLU A 162 -21.33 -53.78 -3.35
N ASN A 163 -22.45 -53.16 -3.71
CA ASN A 163 -22.96 -53.18 -5.08
C ASN A 163 -22.08 -52.39 -6.06
N ARG A 164 -21.45 -51.30 -5.60
CA ARG A 164 -20.63 -50.41 -6.45
C ARG A 164 -19.23 -50.98 -6.69
N LEU A 165 -18.62 -51.59 -5.68
CA LEU A 165 -17.31 -52.24 -5.79
C LEU A 165 -17.41 -53.67 -6.33
N GLY A 166 -18.59 -54.29 -6.27
CA GLY A 166 -18.82 -55.66 -6.75
C GLY A 166 -18.19 -56.73 -5.83
N ILE A 167 -17.95 -56.37 -4.57
CA ILE A 167 -17.28 -57.19 -3.54
C ILE A 167 -18.28 -57.35 -2.39
N SER A 168 -18.49 -58.58 -1.89
CA SER A 168 -19.40 -58.82 -0.76
C SER A 168 -18.81 -58.29 0.54
N GLY A 169 -19.63 -57.59 1.34
CA GLY A 169 -19.27 -57.03 2.63
C GLY A 169 -20.21 -57.52 3.75
N GLU A 170 -19.90 -57.13 4.99
CA GLU A 170 -20.73 -57.43 6.16
C GLU A 170 -20.82 -56.18 7.05
N TRP A 171 -22.03 -55.87 7.55
CA TRP A 171 -22.25 -54.75 8.46
C TRP A 171 -22.61 -55.24 9.88
N GLN A 172 -21.97 -54.66 10.90
CA GLN A 172 -22.15 -55.03 12.31
C GLN A 172 -22.37 -53.80 13.20
N GLU A 173 -23.22 -53.90 14.21
CA GLU A 173 -23.50 -52.82 15.17
C GLU A 173 -22.36 -52.71 16.21
N VAL A 174 -21.76 -51.52 16.36
CA VAL A 174 -20.71 -51.19 17.36
C VAL A 174 -20.92 -49.80 17.96
N GLU A 175 -20.38 -49.54 19.15
CA GLU A 175 -20.70 -48.32 19.90
C GLU A 175 -19.96 -47.07 19.40
N ASN A 176 -18.80 -47.21 18.76
CA ASN A 176 -18.00 -46.05 18.32
C ASN A 176 -17.03 -46.38 17.18
N GLU A 177 -16.50 -45.34 16.54
CA GLU A 177 -15.56 -45.43 15.42
C GLU A 177 -14.27 -46.18 15.77
N LEU A 178 -13.77 -46.04 17.00
CA LEU A 178 -12.60 -46.79 17.46
C LEU A 178 -12.91 -48.30 17.53
N GLU A 179 -14.10 -48.70 17.97
CA GLU A 179 -14.56 -50.10 17.95
C GLU A 179 -14.79 -50.61 16.52
N CYS A 180 -15.18 -49.75 15.57
CA CYS A 180 -15.25 -50.12 14.16
C CYS A 180 -13.89 -50.18 13.48
N LEU A 181 -12.96 -49.28 13.77
CA LEU A 181 -11.58 -49.40 13.32
C LEU A 181 -10.96 -50.68 13.87
N LEU A 182 -11.28 -51.04 15.13
CA LEU A 182 -10.96 -52.35 15.72
C LEU A 182 -11.71 -53.52 15.06
N LEU A 183 -12.86 -53.29 14.40
CA LEU A 183 -13.55 -54.27 13.54
C LEU A 183 -13.06 -54.24 12.08
N GLY A 184 -12.37 -53.20 11.59
CA GLY A 184 -11.71 -53.13 10.28
C GLY A 184 -10.34 -53.73 10.27
N GLU A 185 -9.67 -53.60 11.40
CA GLU A 185 -8.69 -54.57 11.87
C GLU A 185 -9.30 -55.99 12.00
N GLN A 186 -10.63 -56.16 11.96
CA GLN A 186 -11.36 -57.42 11.79
C GLN A 186 -12.14 -57.55 10.46
N GLN A 187 -11.83 -56.75 9.42
CA GLN A 187 -11.83 -57.39 8.10
C GLN A 187 -10.75 -58.40 8.25
N GLN A 188 -11.17 -59.66 8.35
CA GLN A 188 -10.27 -60.69 8.71
C GLN A 188 -9.30 -60.75 7.53
N ASP A 189 -8.15 -60.10 7.72
CA ASP A 189 -6.95 -60.39 7.00
C ASP A 189 -6.56 -61.78 7.49
N GLY A 190 -6.06 -62.57 6.57
CA GLY A 190 -5.81 -63.96 6.89
C GLY A 190 -5.18 -64.69 5.75
N ALA A 191 -4.77 -65.90 6.07
CA ALA A 191 -4.17 -66.80 5.13
C ALA A 191 -5.24 -67.35 4.18
N CYS A 192 -5.21 -66.95 2.92
CA CYS A 192 -5.97 -67.58 1.86
C CYS A 192 -5.21 -68.81 1.36
N VAL A 193 -5.63 -70.00 1.77
CA VAL A 193 -5.01 -71.26 1.32
C VAL A 193 -5.56 -71.63 -0.05
N LEU A 194 -4.67 -71.73 -1.03
CA LEU A 194 -4.99 -71.93 -2.44
C LEU A 194 -4.74 -73.40 -2.83
N GLU A 195 -4.37 -73.65 -4.09
CA GLU A 195 -4.19 -74.99 -4.61
C GLU A 195 -2.95 -75.72 -4.05
N GLU A 196 -3.00 -77.05 -4.07
CA GLU A 196 -1.90 -77.92 -3.62
C GLU A 196 -0.74 -77.88 -4.63
N VAL A 197 0.43 -77.43 -4.18
CA VAL A 197 1.62 -77.26 -5.03
C VAL A 197 2.56 -78.47 -4.91
N GLU A 198 2.65 -79.04 -3.70
CA GLU A 198 3.41 -80.26 -3.40
C GLU A 198 2.54 -81.22 -2.58
N PRO A 199 2.81 -82.55 -2.58
CA PRO A 199 1.98 -83.51 -1.85
C PRO A 199 1.87 -83.18 -0.35
N GLY A 200 0.70 -82.72 0.07
CA GLY A 200 0.39 -82.27 1.43
C GLY A 200 0.79 -80.84 1.78
N LEU A 201 1.15 -80.01 0.79
CA LEU A 201 1.57 -78.61 0.95
C LEU A 201 0.85 -77.69 -0.05
N TYR A 202 0.24 -76.63 0.48
CA TYR A 202 -0.63 -75.71 -0.27
C TYR A 202 0.05 -74.36 -0.50
N ASP A 203 -0.36 -73.66 -1.57
CA ASP A 203 0.00 -72.25 -1.77
C ASP A 203 -0.82 -71.36 -0.84
N CYS A 204 -0.33 -70.16 -0.55
CA CYS A 204 -1.05 -69.23 0.34
C CYS A 204 -0.77 -67.77 0.03
N GLU A 205 -1.84 -66.98 0.00
CA GLU A 205 -1.78 -65.54 -0.14
C GLU A 205 -2.39 -64.86 1.10
N PHE A 206 -1.67 -63.92 1.69
CA PHE A 206 -2.19 -63.13 2.80
C PHE A 206 -3.00 -61.97 2.24
N THR A 207 -4.31 -62.06 2.42
CA THR A 207 -5.26 -61.16 1.78
C THR A 207 -6.54 -61.08 2.60
N THR A 208 -7.50 -60.35 2.08
CA THR A 208 -8.80 -60.12 2.70
C THR A 208 -9.72 -61.30 2.37
N GLU A 209 -10.67 -61.61 3.26
CA GLU A 209 -11.63 -62.69 3.02
C GLU A 209 -12.31 -62.59 1.64
N ALA A 210 -12.73 -61.39 1.25
CA ALA A 210 -13.42 -61.16 -0.01
C ALA A 210 -12.52 -61.43 -1.24
N ASN A 211 -11.24 -61.03 -1.17
CA ASN A 211 -10.26 -61.32 -2.23
C ASN A 211 -9.97 -62.82 -2.28
N CYS A 212 -9.82 -63.49 -1.13
CA CYS A 212 -9.59 -64.93 -1.08
C CYS A 212 -10.71 -65.75 -1.74
N ILE A 213 -11.97 -65.37 -1.47
CA ILE A 213 -13.15 -65.99 -2.09
C ILE A 213 -13.13 -65.77 -3.61
N SER A 214 -12.73 -64.58 -4.08
CA SER A 214 -12.63 -64.29 -5.51
C SER A 214 -11.57 -65.12 -6.23
N MET A 215 -10.52 -65.54 -5.52
CA MET A 215 -9.45 -66.41 -6.01
C MET A 215 -9.78 -67.91 -5.89
N GLY A 216 -10.91 -68.25 -5.24
CA GLY A 216 -11.35 -69.62 -5.03
C GLY A 216 -10.58 -70.38 -3.94
N GLY A 217 -9.93 -69.66 -3.02
CA GLY A 217 -9.19 -70.22 -1.89
C GLY A 217 -10.04 -70.45 -0.63
N GLU A 218 -9.45 -71.14 0.35
CA GLU A 218 -10.01 -71.31 1.69
C GLU A 218 -9.44 -70.25 2.63
N PHE A 219 -10.30 -69.30 3.04
CA PHE A 219 -9.89 -68.17 3.87
C PHE A 219 -9.74 -68.55 5.34
N ASN A 220 -8.59 -68.24 5.95
CA ASN A 220 -8.28 -68.49 7.35
C ASN A 220 -7.97 -67.18 8.10
N SER A 221 -9.04 -66.58 8.61
CA SER A 221 -9.04 -65.38 9.43
C SER A 221 -7.99 -65.33 10.54
N GLY A 222 -7.32 -64.20 10.66
CA GLY A 222 -6.43 -63.89 11.78
C GLY A 222 -5.15 -64.72 11.79
N LEU A 223 -4.97 -65.63 10.83
CA LEU A 223 -3.78 -66.46 10.69
C LEU A 223 -2.89 -65.92 9.57
N LEU A 224 -1.58 -65.99 9.80
CA LEU A 224 -0.60 -65.70 8.74
C LEU A 224 -0.39 -66.95 7.88
N CYS A 225 0.01 -66.76 6.63
CA CYS A 225 0.32 -67.89 5.74
C CYS A 225 1.40 -68.82 6.29
N THR A 226 2.25 -68.34 7.20
CA THR A 226 3.29 -69.12 7.89
C THR A 226 2.78 -70.00 9.05
N ASN A 227 1.47 -70.03 9.31
CA ASN A 227 0.91 -70.83 10.39
C ASN A 227 1.11 -72.35 10.12
N PRO A 228 1.78 -73.10 11.02
CA PRO A 228 2.03 -74.53 10.83
C PRO A 228 0.77 -75.39 10.67
N GLY A 229 -0.38 -74.91 11.15
CA GLY A 229 -1.67 -75.59 11.06
C GLY A 229 -2.28 -75.59 9.65
N LEU A 230 -1.80 -74.72 8.76
CA LEU A 230 -2.33 -74.57 7.40
C LEU A 230 -1.61 -75.45 6.36
N ASN A 231 -0.47 -76.06 6.73
CA ASN A 231 0.39 -76.84 5.83
C ASN A 231 0.68 -76.12 4.51
N THR A 232 1.03 -74.84 4.58
CA THR A 232 1.42 -74.05 3.41
C THR A 232 2.91 -74.22 3.13
N ILE A 233 3.34 -73.84 1.93
CA ILE A 233 4.77 -73.76 1.58
C ILE A 233 5.47 -72.54 2.22
N CYS A 234 4.70 -71.60 2.78
CA CYS A 234 5.21 -70.33 3.28
C CYS A 234 5.90 -70.50 4.64
N THR A 235 7.14 -70.04 4.74
CA THR A 235 7.97 -70.12 5.94
C THR A 235 8.43 -68.72 6.37
N ARG A 236 8.68 -68.54 7.66
CA ARG A 236 9.18 -67.26 8.20
C ARG A 236 10.52 -66.88 7.56
N THR A 237 10.71 -65.59 7.32
CA THR A 237 11.99 -65.04 6.85
C THR A 237 12.50 -63.94 7.78
N LYS A 238 13.57 -63.27 7.35
CA LYS A 238 14.11 -62.05 7.97
C LYS A 238 13.94 -60.83 7.07
N GLU A 239 13.29 -61.00 5.93
CA GLU A 239 13.05 -59.94 4.96
C GLU A 239 11.94 -59.02 5.47
N THR A 240 12.04 -57.74 5.15
CA THR A 240 11.07 -56.71 5.52
C THR A 240 10.66 -55.92 4.28
N SER A 241 9.51 -55.25 4.33
CA SER A 241 9.03 -54.40 3.24
C SER A 241 8.04 -53.33 3.71
N CYS A 242 7.88 -52.31 2.87
CA CYS A 242 6.83 -51.29 2.97
C CYS A 242 5.67 -51.64 2.04
N PHE A 243 4.45 -51.25 2.40
CA PHE A 243 3.24 -51.49 1.61
C PHE A 243 2.53 -50.17 1.32
N GLU A 244 1.90 -50.04 0.13
CA GLU A 244 1.14 -48.83 -0.21
C GLU A 244 0.02 -48.59 0.83
N SER A 245 -0.16 -47.32 1.21
CA SER A 245 -1.14 -46.87 2.21
C SER A 245 -0.92 -47.42 3.63
N LYS A 246 0.29 -47.90 3.95
CA LYS A 246 0.70 -48.28 5.30
C LYS A 246 2.00 -47.56 5.68
N ASP A 247 2.05 -47.07 6.91
CA ASP A 247 3.22 -46.35 7.41
C ASP A 247 4.31 -47.30 7.91
N GLU A 248 3.95 -48.52 8.34
CA GLU A 248 4.82 -49.42 9.09
C GLU A 248 5.75 -50.30 8.22
N VAL A 249 6.84 -50.76 8.82
CA VAL A 249 7.69 -51.82 8.26
C VAL A 249 7.13 -53.18 8.66
N TYR A 250 6.89 -54.07 7.70
CA TYR A 250 6.37 -55.41 7.93
C TYR A 250 7.40 -56.48 7.62
N PHE A 251 7.36 -57.60 8.35
CA PHE A 251 8.07 -58.82 7.94
C PHE A 251 7.44 -59.40 6.67
N LEU A 252 8.26 -60.07 5.85
CA LEU A 252 7.79 -60.88 4.71
C LEU A 252 7.97 -62.38 4.99
N ASP A 253 7.05 -63.20 4.53
CA ASP A 253 7.25 -64.65 4.47
C ASP A 253 7.96 -65.09 3.17
N SER A 254 8.30 -66.37 3.06
CA SER A 254 9.01 -66.91 1.90
C SER A 254 8.18 -66.96 0.61
N CYS A 255 6.88 -66.64 0.70
CA CYS A 255 5.96 -66.50 -0.43
C CYS A 255 5.80 -65.03 -0.85
N GLY A 256 6.40 -64.08 -0.12
CA GLY A 256 6.27 -62.64 -0.36
C GLY A 256 5.06 -62.00 0.29
N ASN A 257 4.34 -62.73 1.16
CA ASN A 257 3.18 -62.18 1.85
C ASN A 257 3.60 -61.26 3.00
N ARG A 258 2.80 -60.21 3.23
CA ARG A 258 2.87 -59.38 4.43
C ARG A 258 2.61 -60.22 5.68
N ALA A 259 3.53 -60.17 6.64
CA ALA A 259 3.35 -60.71 7.99
C ALA A 259 3.07 -59.57 8.99
N ASN A 260 3.44 -59.74 10.26
CA ASN A 260 3.26 -58.68 11.26
C ASN A 260 4.31 -57.57 11.17
N VAL A 261 4.03 -56.43 11.79
CA VAL A 261 4.97 -55.31 11.96
C VAL A 261 6.31 -55.82 12.49
N TYR A 262 7.39 -55.29 11.95
CA TYR A 262 8.74 -55.70 12.29
C TYR A 262 9.06 -55.48 13.77
N ASP A 263 9.51 -56.53 14.47
CA ASP A 263 10.08 -56.46 15.82
C ASP A 263 11.21 -57.49 15.92
N THR A 264 12.44 -57.01 16.10
CA THR A 264 13.64 -57.85 16.20
C THR A 264 13.53 -58.91 17.30
N ASN A 265 12.81 -58.63 18.39
CA ASN A 265 12.67 -59.56 19.51
C ASN A 265 11.66 -60.69 19.22
N LYS A 266 10.80 -60.51 18.21
CA LYS A 266 9.74 -61.47 17.85
C LYS A 266 10.04 -62.29 16.60
N LYS A 267 11.19 -62.07 15.95
CA LYS A 267 11.62 -62.80 14.74
C LYS A 267 11.64 -64.34 14.85
N ALA A 268 11.91 -64.86 16.05
CA ALA A 268 11.94 -66.32 16.32
C ALA A 268 10.70 -66.80 17.10
N ASN A 269 9.71 -65.94 17.31
CA ASN A 269 8.51 -66.26 18.06
C ASN A 269 7.50 -66.96 17.15
N ASP A 270 7.29 -68.26 17.37
CA ASP A 270 6.38 -69.06 16.55
C ASP A 270 4.92 -68.58 16.63
N ASP A 271 4.49 -68.01 17.77
CA ASP A 271 3.13 -67.44 17.93
C ASP A 271 2.96 -66.17 17.07
N TYR A 272 3.98 -65.29 17.09
CA TYR A 272 3.99 -64.06 16.30
C TYR A 272 3.99 -64.28 14.79
N TRP A 273 4.50 -65.41 14.32
CA TRP A 273 4.44 -65.80 12.90
C TRP A 273 3.24 -66.70 12.57
N SER A 274 2.35 -66.95 13.51
CA SER A 274 1.18 -67.82 13.29
C SER A 274 -0.12 -67.04 13.12
N ARG A 275 -0.22 -65.85 13.72
CA ARG A 275 -1.43 -65.03 13.77
C ARG A 275 -1.12 -63.54 13.64
N ILE A 276 -2.13 -62.76 13.29
CA ILE A 276 -2.02 -61.31 13.16
C ILE A 276 -1.90 -60.66 14.54
N TYR A 277 -1.05 -59.64 14.66
CA TYR A 277 -0.90 -58.77 15.81
C TYR A 277 -1.22 -57.32 15.42
N SER A 278 -1.88 -56.58 16.32
CA SER A 278 -2.14 -55.15 16.11
C SER A 278 -0.87 -54.31 16.25
N LYS A 279 -0.91 -53.10 15.69
CA LYS A 279 0.16 -52.09 15.74
C LYS A 279 0.73 -51.93 17.15
N ASN A 280 -0.15 -51.74 18.13
CA ASN A 280 0.21 -51.55 19.54
C ASN A 280 0.73 -52.83 20.23
N GLU A 281 0.38 -54.01 19.73
CA GLU A 281 0.85 -55.28 20.29
C GLU A 281 2.18 -55.74 19.69
N SER A 282 2.61 -55.18 18.56
CA SER A 282 3.84 -55.51 17.87
C SER A 282 5.08 -54.96 18.60
N CYS A 283 5.29 -53.66 18.56
CA CYS A 283 6.37 -53.00 19.30
C CYS A 283 6.00 -51.52 19.50
N SER A 284 6.62 -50.83 20.45
CA SER A 284 6.40 -49.41 20.68
C SER A 284 7.62 -48.62 20.20
N LEU A 285 7.41 -47.61 19.36
CA LEU A 285 8.46 -46.65 19.05
C LEU A 285 8.68 -45.69 20.23
N ASP A 286 9.94 -45.53 20.60
CA ASP A 286 10.46 -44.45 21.46
C ASP A 286 11.26 -43.52 20.52
N GLY A 287 10.59 -42.58 19.85
CA GLY A 287 11.17 -41.67 18.84
C GLY A 287 10.88 -42.04 17.37
N SER A 288 11.36 -41.25 16.42
CA SER A 288 11.10 -41.42 14.98
C SER A 288 12.00 -42.44 14.28
N ASN A 289 13.11 -42.86 14.91
CA ASN A 289 14.18 -43.63 14.29
C ASN A 289 14.64 -44.79 15.20
N GLN A 290 14.41 -46.05 14.79
CA GLN A 290 14.80 -47.24 15.58
C GLN A 290 15.21 -48.45 14.74
N GLU A 291 16.35 -49.05 15.07
CA GLU A 291 16.90 -50.23 14.38
C GLU A 291 16.05 -51.53 14.49
N GLY A 292 15.15 -51.63 15.46
CA GLY A 292 14.55 -52.89 15.90
C GLY A 292 13.02 -52.98 15.91
N CYS A 293 12.32 -51.88 15.59
CA CYS A 293 10.86 -51.80 15.62
C CYS A 293 10.35 -51.11 14.35
N GLY A 294 9.36 -51.71 13.69
CA GLY A 294 8.77 -51.23 12.45
C GLY A 294 7.48 -50.44 12.62
N ASN A 295 7.14 -50.05 13.85
CA ASN A 295 5.85 -49.46 14.18
C ASN A 295 5.77 -47.95 13.85
N CYS A 296 6.00 -47.58 12.58
CA CYS A 296 6.11 -46.18 12.16
C CYS A 296 4.79 -45.43 12.29
N ASP A 297 4.89 -44.12 12.49
CA ASP A 297 3.76 -43.20 12.66
C ASP A 297 4.07 -41.88 11.96
N TYR A 298 3.31 -41.61 10.90
CA TYR A 298 3.48 -40.42 10.07
C TYR A 298 3.25 -39.12 10.84
N LEU A 299 2.25 -39.08 11.73
CA LEU A 299 1.92 -37.90 12.54
C LEU A 299 2.99 -37.61 13.59
N LEU A 300 3.70 -38.66 14.03
CA LEU A 300 4.87 -38.54 14.90
C LEU A 300 6.19 -38.38 14.13
N GLY A 301 6.15 -38.25 12.80
CA GLY A 301 7.29 -37.92 11.96
C GLY A 301 8.12 -39.12 11.51
N SER A 302 7.52 -40.30 11.31
CA SER A 302 8.22 -41.49 10.83
C SER A 302 7.45 -42.25 9.76
N LEU A 303 8.13 -42.74 8.72
CA LEU A 303 7.52 -43.50 7.63
C LEU A 303 8.41 -44.68 7.22
N CYS A 304 7.82 -45.79 6.81
CA CYS A 304 8.56 -46.92 6.27
C CYS A 304 9.42 -46.49 5.06
N GLY A 305 10.71 -46.74 5.13
CA GLY A 305 11.65 -46.41 4.06
C GLY A 305 12.98 -47.14 4.22
N THR A 306 13.84 -47.04 3.22
CA THR A 306 15.23 -47.45 3.36
C THR A 306 15.96 -46.44 4.24
N PRO A 307 16.87 -46.87 5.13
CA PRO A 307 17.59 -45.96 6.02
C PRO A 307 18.42 -44.94 5.22
N GLY A 308 18.21 -43.65 5.54
CA GLY A 308 19.04 -42.53 5.12
C GLY A 308 20.41 -42.51 5.81
N GLU A 309 21.16 -41.41 5.64
CA GLU A 309 22.53 -41.29 6.18
C GLU A 309 22.54 -41.17 7.72
N ASP A 310 21.52 -40.53 8.29
CA ASP A 310 21.35 -40.29 9.73
C ASP A 310 20.41 -41.30 10.41
N ASP A 311 19.80 -42.21 9.65
CA ASP A 311 18.92 -43.26 10.20
C ASP A 311 19.70 -44.41 10.84
N GLU A 312 19.14 -45.00 11.88
CA GLU A 312 19.65 -46.26 12.41
C GLU A 312 19.45 -47.37 11.37
N LYS A 313 20.46 -48.22 11.21
CA LYS A 313 20.39 -49.34 10.26
C LYS A 313 19.51 -50.45 10.85
N PRO A 314 18.59 -51.02 10.07
CA PRO A 314 17.73 -52.09 10.57
C PRO A 314 18.58 -53.31 10.98
N LEU A 315 18.26 -53.89 12.13
CA LEU A 315 18.96 -55.09 12.64
C LEU A 315 18.71 -56.33 11.77
N GLU A 316 17.60 -56.35 11.02
CA GLU A 316 17.20 -57.38 10.07
C GLU A 316 16.37 -56.73 8.95
N GLY A 317 16.50 -57.21 7.71
CA GLY A 317 15.80 -56.64 6.55
C GLY A 317 16.47 -55.39 5.96
N GLU A 318 15.74 -54.64 5.14
CA GLU A 318 16.25 -53.47 4.41
C GLU A 318 15.55 -52.15 4.77
N TYR A 319 14.41 -52.21 5.46
CA TYR A 319 13.56 -51.06 5.75
C TYR A 319 13.52 -50.75 7.26
N VAL A 320 13.38 -49.46 7.57
CA VAL A 320 13.27 -48.89 8.92
C VAL A 320 12.14 -47.85 8.94
N CYS A 321 11.71 -47.44 10.14
CA CYS A 321 10.97 -46.20 10.29
C CYS A 321 11.95 -45.04 10.10
N ARG A 322 11.94 -44.47 8.90
CA ARG A 322 12.78 -43.34 8.50
C ARG A 322 12.28 -42.08 9.20
N ASP A 323 13.21 -41.30 9.74
CA ASP A 323 12.90 -39.99 10.30
C ASP A 323 12.47 -39.01 9.20
N LEU A 324 11.36 -38.31 9.42
CA LEU A 324 10.83 -37.29 8.51
C LEU A 324 11.16 -35.86 8.97
N SER A 325 12.02 -35.71 9.97
CA SER A 325 12.54 -34.41 10.37
C SER A 325 13.44 -33.82 9.27
N CYS A 326 13.49 -32.49 9.21
CA CYS A 326 14.35 -31.72 8.34
C CYS A 326 15.36 -30.93 9.17
N ILE A 327 16.43 -30.48 8.54
CA ILE A 327 17.39 -29.55 9.14
C ILE A 327 17.25 -28.20 8.45
N ASP A 328 17.04 -27.13 9.22
CA ASP A 328 17.00 -25.77 8.70
C ASP A 328 18.38 -25.21 8.37
N GLU A 329 18.43 -24.01 7.79
CA GLU A 329 19.67 -23.35 7.36
C GLU A 329 20.64 -23.02 8.51
N TRP A 330 20.15 -23.05 9.76
CA TRP A 330 20.93 -22.83 10.98
C TRP A 330 21.34 -24.13 11.68
N GLY A 331 21.02 -25.28 11.09
CA GLY A 331 21.31 -26.59 11.66
C GLY A 331 20.35 -27.03 12.77
N ALA A 332 19.19 -26.38 12.91
CA ALA A 332 18.17 -26.80 13.86
C ALA A 332 17.24 -27.85 13.23
N GLU A 333 16.92 -28.87 14.03
CA GLU A 333 15.96 -29.91 13.65
C GLU A 333 14.53 -29.33 13.62
N ARG A 334 13.84 -29.61 12.52
CA ARG A 334 12.46 -29.22 12.25
C ARG A 334 11.63 -30.48 12.04
N LYS A 335 10.53 -30.64 12.76
CA LYS A 335 9.63 -31.80 12.64
C LYS A 335 8.89 -31.76 11.31
N ASN A 336 8.48 -32.93 10.82
CA ASN A 336 7.59 -33.03 9.67
C ASN A 336 6.34 -32.16 9.86
N GLY A 337 6.03 -31.33 8.86
CA GLY A 337 4.93 -30.35 8.87
C GLY A 337 5.27 -28.98 9.46
N GLU A 338 6.42 -28.79 10.12
CA GLU A 338 6.83 -27.45 10.58
C GLU A 338 7.13 -26.52 9.41
N SER A 339 6.86 -25.23 9.61
CA SER A 339 7.27 -24.18 8.68
C SER A 339 7.90 -22.98 9.39
N TRP A 340 8.88 -22.36 8.74
CA TRP A 340 9.66 -21.24 9.27
C TRP A 340 9.98 -20.22 8.17
N CYS A 341 10.45 -19.05 8.59
CA CYS A 341 10.84 -18.00 7.66
C CYS A 341 12.33 -18.02 7.35
N ALA A 342 12.66 -17.87 6.07
CA ALA A 342 14.01 -17.66 5.58
C ALA A 342 14.09 -16.33 4.81
N PHE A 343 15.28 -15.72 4.74
CA PHE A 343 15.49 -14.39 4.17
C PHE A 343 16.77 -14.36 3.35
N ASP A 344 16.79 -13.59 2.25
CA ASP A 344 18.02 -13.35 1.49
C ASP A 344 19.08 -12.56 2.28
N SER A 345 18.65 -11.72 3.23
CA SER A 345 19.52 -10.77 3.94
C SER A 345 18.99 -10.49 5.35
N ALA A 346 19.67 -9.61 6.10
CA ALA A 346 19.10 -9.07 7.33
C ALA A 346 17.82 -8.27 7.04
N ILE A 347 16.86 -8.31 7.97
CA ILE A 347 15.54 -7.65 7.84
C ILE A 347 15.22 -6.75 9.05
N GLY A 348 14.25 -5.85 8.88
CA GLY A 348 13.68 -5.08 9.99
C GLY A 348 14.52 -3.85 10.36
N VAL A 349 14.48 -3.44 11.64
CA VAL A 349 15.14 -2.20 12.09
C VAL A 349 16.42 -2.51 12.88
N GLN A 350 17.51 -1.82 12.55
CA GLN A 350 18.77 -1.88 13.30
C GLN A 350 19.23 -0.48 13.76
N GLY A 351 19.78 -0.40 14.97
CA GLY A 351 20.44 0.79 15.50
C GLY A 351 20.23 1.02 17.00
N ASP A 352 21.28 1.43 17.71
CA ASP A 352 21.24 1.58 19.18
C ASP A 352 20.40 2.77 19.70
N THR A 353 19.95 3.66 18.81
CA THR A 353 19.21 4.87 19.17
C THR A 353 18.27 5.26 18.03
N LYS A 354 17.12 5.89 18.32
CA LYS A 354 16.18 6.41 17.30
C LYS A 354 16.83 7.25 16.18
N ASN A 355 17.93 7.95 16.47
CA ASN A 355 18.68 8.69 15.44
C ASN A 355 19.46 7.80 14.46
N LYS A 356 19.94 6.64 14.93
CA LYS A 356 20.71 5.67 14.15
C LYS A 356 19.86 4.55 13.55
N GLU A 357 18.67 4.31 14.12
CA GLU A 357 17.69 3.34 13.63
C GLU A 357 17.42 3.55 12.13
N ARG A 358 17.34 2.44 11.41
CA ARG A 358 17.07 2.35 9.97
C ARG A 358 16.49 0.98 9.67
N SER A 359 15.63 0.88 8.66
CA SER A 359 15.32 -0.41 8.02
C SER A 359 16.61 -0.95 7.35
N VAL A 360 16.80 -2.26 7.38
CA VAL A 360 18.00 -2.93 6.83
C VAL A 360 17.69 -3.90 5.69
N ASP A 361 16.43 -4.00 5.27
CA ASP A 361 16.01 -4.79 4.12
C ASP A 361 16.72 -4.25 2.85
N LEU A 362 17.52 -5.09 2.18
CA LEU A 362 18.40 -4.67 1.07
C LEU A 362 17.70 -4.69 -0.29
N PRO A 363 18.04 -3.79 -1.23
CA PRO A 363 17.62 -3.90 -2.63
C PRO A 363 17.87 -5.30 -3.22
N GLY A 364 16.82 -5.87 -3.80
CA GLY A 364 16.79 -7.24 -4.35
C GLY A 364 16.49 -8.36 -3.35
N SER A 365 16.34 -8.06 -2.06
CA SER A 365 16.05 -9.09 -1.05
C SER A 365 14.59 -9.52 -1.03
N ARG A 366 14.34 -10.80 -0.73
CA ARG A 366 13.02 -11.39 -0.62
C ARG A 366 12.90 -12.25 0.65
N HIS A 367 11.66 -12.47 1.09
CA HIS A 367 11.31 -13.34 2.19
C HIS A 367 10.77 -14.66 1.65
N TYR A 368 10.99 -15.75 2.38
CA TYR A 368 10.61 -17.10 1.99
C TYR A 368 9.97 -17.82 3.16
N ARG A 369 9.02 -18.70 2.86
CA ARG A 369 8.45 -19.68 3.77
C ARG A 369 9.05 -21.02 3.45
N GLN A 370 9.76 -21.63 4.38
CA GLN A 370 10.23 -23.00 4.28
C GLN A 370 9.30 -23.92 5.06
N VAL A 371 9.06 -25.13 4.54
CA VAL A 371 8.23 -26.16 5.17
C VAL A 371 8.94 -27.52 5.08
N CYS A 372 8.95 -28.25 6.19
CA CYS A 372 9.44 -29.62 6.23
C CYS A 372 8.32 -30.58 5.79
N VAL A 373 8.51 -31.31 4.70
CA VAL A 373 7.55 -32.32 4.20
C VAL A 373 8.31 -33.60 3.86
N ASP A 374 7.99 -34.68 4.56
CA ASP A 374 8.52 -36.02 4.33
C ASP A 374 10.06 -36.12 4.40
N GLY A 375 10.68 -35.30 5.25
CA GLY A 375 12.14 -35.18 5.42
C GLY A 375 12.82 -34.25 4.41
N GLU A 376 12.06 -33.55 3.57
CA GLU A 376 12.57 -32.58 2.60
C GLU A 376 12.11 -31.15 2.91
N VAL A 377 13.03 -30.19 2.79
CA VAL A 377 12.70 -28.76 2.94
C VAL A 377 12.17 -28.24 1.61
N ARG A 378 10.90 -27.81 1.60
CA ARG A 378 10.30 -27.11 0.46
C ARG A 378 10.30 -25.61 0.72
N THR A 379 10.77 -24.83 -0.26
CA THR A 379 10.84 -23.37 -0.16
C THR A 379 9.76 -22.73 -1.02
N ASP A 380 8.83 -22.01 -0.39
CA ASP A 380 7.79 -21.23 -1.03
C ASP A 380 8.16 -19.72 -0.92
N PRO A 381 8.39 -19.00 -2.03
CA PRO A 381 8.77 -17.60 -1.96
C PRO A 381 7.55 -16.68 -1.69
N CYS A 382 7.68 -15.69 -0.81
CA CYS A 382 6.67 -14.63 -0.62
C CYS A 382 6.65 -13.67 -1.82
N GLN A 383 5.63 -12.83 -2.05
CA GLN A 383 5.60 -11.92 -3.20
C GLN A 383 6.90 -11.10 -3.42
N ASP A 384 7.26 -10.91 -4.70
CA ASP A 384 8.47 -10.19 -5.12
C ASP A 384 8.40 -8.69 -4.77
N PHE A 385 9.53 -7.98 -4.82
CA PHE A 385 9.63 -6.56 -4.41
C PHE A 385 9.21 -6.29 -2.94
N ARG A 386 9.28 -7.31 -2.08
CA ARG A 386 8.84 -7.27 -0.67
C ARG A 386 7.40 -6.79 -0.50
N ASN A 387 6.52 -7.11 -1.45
CA ASN A 387 5.08 -6.90 -1.32
C ASN A 387 4.45 -7.81 -0.25
N GLU A 388 5.10 -8.94 0.05
CA GLU A 388 4.81 -9.77 1.20
C GLU A 388 6.07 -10.02 2.04
N VAL A 389 5.86 -10.21 3.33
CA VAL A 389 6.90 -10.54 4.30
C VAL A 389 6.51 -11.84 5.03
N CYS A 390 7.49 -12.72 5.26
CA CYS A 390 7.25 -13.96 5.99
C CYS A 390 7.17 -13.72 7.50
N GLN A 391 6.10 -14.20 8.13
CA GLN A 391 5.91 -14.22 9.57
C GLN A 391 5.92 -15.66 10.09
N GLU A 392 6.69 -15.91 11.15
CA GLU A 392 6.78 -17.20 11.84
C GLU A 392 6.23 -17.08 13.26
N SER A 393 5.42 -18.07 13.66
CA SER A 393 4.98 -18.30 15.03
C SER A 393 5.45 -19.67 15.51
N ARG A 394 6.01 -19.74 16.71
CA ARG A 394 6.44 -20.99 17.34
C ARG A 394 5.73 -21.15 18.67
N ASP A 395 5.05 -22.28 18.83
CA ASP A 395 4.47 -22.68 20.09
C ASP A 395 5.55 -23.34 20.96
N GLU A 396 5.87 -22.72 22.10
CA GLU A 396 6.91 -23.18 23.01
C GLU A 396 6.50 -24.44 23.82
N GLU A 397 5.20 -24.72 23.98
CA GLU A 397 4.73 -25.89 24.73
C GLU A 397 4.83 -27.18 23.91
N ILE A 398 4.46 -27.13 22.62
CA ILE A 398 4.54 -28.27 21.71
C ILE A 398 5.87 -28.32 20.91
N GLY A 399 6.63 -27.21 20.93
CA GLY A 399 7.87 -27.08 20.17
C GLY A 399 7.63 -27.26 18.67
N PHE A 400 6.60 -26.60 18.14
CA PHE A 400 6.16 -26.65 16.75
C PHE A 400 6.05 -25.24 16.17
N SER A 401 6.60 -25.02 14.98
CA SER A 401 6.68 -23.74 14.28
C SER A 401 5.82 -23.73 13.01
N SER A 402 5.20 -22.59 12.75
CA SER A 402 4.35 -22.32 11.59
C SER A 402 4.68 -20.97 10.99
N ALA A 403 4.76 -20.87 9.66
CA ALA A 403 5.08 -19.63 8.96
C ALA A 403 4.22 -19.42 7.71
N ALA A 404 3.87 -18.17 7.40
CA ALA A 404 3.46 -17.79 6.05
C ALA A 404 3.78 -16.34 5.70
N CYS A 405 3.63 -16.07 4.41
CA CYS A 405 3.70 -14.77 3.79
C CYS A 405 2.43 -13.97 4.08
N ARG A 406 2.60 -12.72 4.50
CA ARG A 406 1.53 -11.73 4.64
C ARG A 406 1.90 -10.45 3.90
N ILE A 407 0.90 -9.65 3.55
CA ILE A 407 1.11 -8.36 2.88
C ILE A 407 2.00 -7.45 3.75
N ASN A 408 2.98 -6.82 3.10
CA ASN A 408 3.80 -5.78 3.71
C ASN A 408 3.05 -4.45 3.72
N ASN A 409 2.49 -4.07 4.87
CA ASN A 409 1.69 -2.84 5.03
C ASN A 409 2.55 -1.59 5.28
N TRP A 410 3.54 -1.33 4.43
CA TRP A 410 4.44 -0.17 4.58
C TRP A 410 3.74 1.16 4.26
N GLN A 411 2.69 1.14 3.44
CA GLN A 411 1.95 2.32 2.98
C GLN A 411 1.29 3.05 4.16
N SER A 412 0.79 2.32 5.16
CA SER A 412 0.19 2.92 6.36
C SER A 412 1.21 3.75 7.16
N CYS A 413 2.49 3.34 7.16
CA CYS A 413 3.56 4.09 7.81
C CYS A 413 3.79 5.43 7.13
N ILE A 414 3.82 5.43 5.80
CA ILE A 414 4.00 6.67 5.01
C ILE A 414 2.80 7.60 5.20
N ALA A 415 1.57 7.07 5.15
CA ALA A 415 0.34 7.83 5.35
C ALA A 415 0.23 8.47 6.74
N ALA A 416 0.80 7.84 7.77
CA ALA A 416 0.80 8.39 9.13
C ALA A 416 1.54 9.73 9.25
N ASN A 417 2.44 10.07 8.30
CA ASN A 417 3.18 11.33 8.30
C ASN A 417 2.35 12.56 7.93
N GLN A 418 1.16 12.38 7.36
CA GLN A 418 0.28 13.47 6.95
C GLN A 418 -0.47 14.11 8.13
N ASP A 419 -0.58 13.39 9.25
CA ASP A 419 -1.33 13.81 10.43
C ASP A 419 -0.46 13.62 11.68
N LYS A 420 -0.31 14.68 12.46
CA LYS A 420 0.51 14.66 13.68
C LYS A 420 0.03 13.63 14.72
N THR A 421 -1.28 13.44 14.86
CA THR A 421 -1.85 12.45 15.79
C THR A 421 -1.57 11.01 15.35
N LYS A 422 -1.56 10.74 14.03
CA LYS A 422 -1.16 9.44 13.48
C LYS A 422 0.34 9.22 13.58
N LEU A 423 1.15 10.25 13.34
CA LEU A 423 2.60 10.20 13.54
C LEU A 423 2.96 9.89 15.00
N ASP A 424 2.27 10.51 15.97
CA ASP A 424 2.48 10.25 17.40
C ASP A 424 2.10 8.81 17.80
N ARG A 425 1.23 8.14 17.02
CA ARG A 425 0.80 6.74 17.16
C ARG A 425 1.49 5.78 16.19
N CYS A 426 2.57 6.21 15.52
CA CYS A 426 3.26 5.42 14.49
C CYS A 426 3.62 4.00 14.94
N GLU A 427 4.12 3.85 16.18
CA GLU A 427 4.59 2.57 16.73
C GLU A 427 3.45 1.64 17.19
N GLU A 428 2.18 2.03 17.07
CA GLU A 428 1.03 1.15 17.33
C GLU A 428 0.78 0.17 16.16
N ASN A 429 1.23 0.53 14.95
CA ASN A 429 1.21 -0.37 13.80
C ASN A 429 2.43 -1.29 13.83
N SER A 430 2.22 -2.59 13.72
CA SER A 430 3.29 -3.59 13.88
C SER A 430 4.37 -3.48 12.80
N ALA A 431 4.02 -2.95 11.61
CA ALA A 431 4.91 -2.77 10.47
C ALA A 431 5.71 -1.46 10.50
N CYS A 432 5.44 -0.53 11.43
CA CYS A 432 6.03 0.82 11.42
C CYS A 432 6.98 1.06 12.59
N PHE A 433 7.93 1.98 12.42
CA PHE A 433 8.77 2.53 13.49
C PHE A 433 8.94 4.04 13.35
N LEU A 434 9.13 4.73 14.48
CA LEU A 434 9.32 6.18 14.47
C LEU A 434 10.78 6.55 14.21
N LYS A 435 11.09 6.92 12.97
CA LYS A 435 12.40 7.39 12.56
C LYS A 435 12.66 8.83 13.00
N SER A 436 13.53 8.99 13.99
CA SER A 436 13.97 10.31 14.45
C SER A 436 15.21 10.82 13.72
N VAL A 437 15.19 12.05 13.24
CA VAL A 437 16.37 12.79 12.78
C VAL A 437 16.76 13.82 13.83
N ARG A 438 18.01 13.78 14.30
CA ARG A 438 18.52 14.60 15.41
C ARG A 438 19.96 15.07 15.12
N ILE A 439 20.10 16.25 14.52
CA ILE A 439 21.39 16.85 14.15
C ILE A 439 21.45 18.28 14.69
N SER A 440 22.10 18.50 15.84
CA SER A 440 22.13 19.82 16.49
C SER A 440 20.71 20.38 16.72
N ASN A 441 20.30 21.48 16.08
CA ASN A 441 18.93 22.02 16.14
C ASN A 441 18.05 21.59 14.95
N PHE A 442 18.60 20.86 13.98
CA PHE A 442 17.86 20.25 12.89
C PHE A 442 17.28 18.91 13.36
N LYS A 443 15.98 18.90 13.71
CA LYS A 443 15.29 17.76 14.30
C LYS A 443 13.87 17.62 13.78
N PHE A 444 13.47 16.40 13.42
CA PHE A 444 12.10 16.04 13.05
C PHE A 444 11.93 14.53 13.17
N ASP A 445 10.68 14.06 13.16
CA ASP A 445 10.31 12.65 13.23
C ASP A 445 9.50 12.27 11.98
N VAL A 446 9.68 11.04 11.53
CA VAL A 446 8.99 10.45 10.38
C VAL A 446 8.58 9.02 10.77
N CYS A 447 7.35 8.64 10.50
CA CYS A 447 6.90 7.26 10.57
C CYS A 447 7.40 6.52 9.32
N ALA A 448 8.22 5.49 9.52
CA ALA A 448 8.84 4.71 8.45
C ALA A 448 8.54 3.21 8.62
N PRO A 449 8.51 2.43 7.54
CA PRO A 449 8.30 0.98 7.62
C PRO A 449 9.51 0.26 8.20
N LYS A 450 9.27 -0.74 9.06
CA LYS A 450 10.31 -1.64 9.57
C LYS A 450 10.90 -2.48 8.44
N HIS A 451 10.04 -2.94 7.54
CA HIS A 451 10.37 -3.69 6.33
C HIS A 451 10.06 -2.82 5.12
N SER A 452 11.08 -2.16 4.58
CA SER A 452 10.92 -1.21 3.49
C SER A 452 10.46 -1.90 2.19
N PRO A 453 9.65 -1.25 1.33
CA PRO A 453 9.27 -1.82 0.05
C PRO A 453 10.47 -1.95 -0.90
N GLY A 454 10.39 -2.88 -1.85
CA GLY A 454 11.25 -2.89 -3.04
C GLY A 454 10.61 -2.11 -4.19
N PHE A 455 11.43 -1.56 -5.09
CA PHE A 455 10.96 -0.82 -6.26
C PHE A 455 11.35 -1.51 -7.57
N ASP A 456 10.42 -1.61 -8.51
CA ASP A 456 10.73 -2.00 -9.89
C ASP A 456 11.17 -0.77 -10.68
N LEU A 457 12.48 -0.55 -10.72
CA LEU A 457 13.09 0.60 -11.39
C LEU A 457 13.06 0.50 -12.92
N LYS A 458 12.74 -0.67 -13.48
CA LYS A 458 12.71 -0.92 -14.93
C LYS A 458 11.32 -0.82 -15.54
N GLU A 459 10.26 -0.92 -14.74
CA GLU A 459 8.90 -0.65 -15.20
C GLU A 459 8.68 0.85 -15.44
N GLU A 460 7.93 1.16 -16.50
CA GLU A 460 7.62 2.53 -17.00
C GLU A 460 7.09 3.47 -15.90
N PHE A 461 6.61 2.87 -14.80
CA PHE A 461 5.88 3.48 -13.71
C PHE A 461 6.45 3.16 -12.32
N GLY A 462 7.15 2.04 -12.14
CA GLY A 462 7.69 1.65 -10.83
C GLY A 462 8.81 2.59 -10.36
N GLY A 463 9.66 3.07 -11.28
CA GLY A 463 10.73 4.01 -10.97
C GLY A 463 10.23 5.37 -10.48
N GLU A 464 9.17 5.92 -11.09
CA GLU A 464 8.63 7.25 -10.74
C GLU A 464 7.91 7.25 -9.39
N VAL A 465 7.23 6.15 -9.05
CA VAL A 465 6.68 5.93 -7.70
C VAL A 465 7.80 5.90 -6.67
N GLY A 466 8.89 5.20 -6.97
CA GLY A 466 10.11 5.21 -6.16
C GLY A 466 10.67 6.62 -5.98
N GLU A 467 10.75 7.42 -7.05
CA GLU A 467 11.23 8.82 -7.00
C GLU A 467 10.38 9.66 -6.04
N SER A 468 9.05 9.56 -6.12
CA SER A 468 8.14 10.26 -5.22
C SER A 468 8.33 9.86 -3.76
N ILE A 469 8.41 8.56 -3.47
CA ILE A 469 8.60 8.04 -2.11
C ILE A 469 9.96 8.47 -1.54
N CYS A 470 11.05 8.28 -2.29
CA CYS A 470 12.39 8.65 -1.86
C CYS A 470 12.51 10.16 -1.63
N SER A 471 11.90 10.99 -2.50
CA SER A 471 11.97 12.45 -2.40
C SER A 471 11.44 13.00 -1.07
N ALA A 472 10.58 12.27 -0.37
CA ALA A 472 10.07 12.66 0.95
C ALA A 472 11.19 12.78 2.02
N ALA A 473 12.34 12.12 1.82
CA ALA A 473 13.51 12.26 2.68
C ALA A 473 14.47 13.39 2.26
N THR A 474 14.21 14.10 1.16
CA THR A 474 15.02 15.25 0.72
C THR A 474 14.84 16.42 1.68
N GLN A 475 15.95 16.93 2.22
CA GLN A 475 15.91 17.97 3.25
C GLN A 475 17.05 19.00 3.13
N THR A 476 16.74 20.24 3.52
CA THR A 476 17.71 21.33 3.58
C THR A 476 17.94 21.80 5.02
N CYS A 477 19.17 21.67 5.50
CA CYS A 477 19.61 22.22 6.77
C CYS A 477 20.23 23.62 6.59
N THR A 478 19.71 24.62 7.31
CA THR A 478 20.26 25.98 7.30
C THR A 478 21.28 26.17 8.43
N VAL A 479 22.53 26.48 8.05
CA VAL A 479 23.66 26.75 8.94
C VAL A 479 23.85 28.25 9.08
N VAL A 480 24.01 28.75 10.31
CA VAL A 480 24.22 30.19 10.58
C VAL A 480 25.64 30.42 11.09
N GLU A 481 26.38 31.28 10.38
CA GLU A 481 27.70 31.74 10.79
C GLU A 481 27.61 33.19 11.28
N VAL A 482 28.31 33.49 12.37
CA VAL A 482 28.38 34.81 12.99
C VAL A 482 29.82 35.31 12.90
N LYS A 483 29.99 36.57 12.48
CA LYS A 483 31.31 37.18 12.36
C LYS A 483 31.80 37.70 13.71
N GLY A 484 32.83 37.05 14.25
CA GLY A 484 33.55 37.46 15.45
C GLY A 484 34.80 38.30 15.15
N PHE A 485 35.62 38.54 16.18
CA PHE A 485 36.90 39.25 16.03
C PHE A 485 37.95 38.46 15.23
N GLY A 486 37.78 37.14 15.09
CA GLY A 486 38.71 36.23 14.40
C GLY A 486 38.29 35.82 12.99
N GLY A 487 37.10 36.23 12.52
CA GLY A 487 36.53 35.77 11.25
C GLY A 487 35.08 35.31 11.40
N TRP A 488 34.61 34.50 10.45
CA TRP A 488 33.29 33.87 10.50
C TRP A 488 33.38 32.56 11.26
N ASP A 489 32.62 32.45 12.35
CA ASP A 489 32.51 31.24 13.15
C ASP A 489 31.09 30.67 13.02
N CYS A 490 30.98 29.35 12.94
CA CYS A 490 29.67 28.69 12.86
C CYS A 490 29.05 28.55 14.25
N GLU A 491 27.79 28.94 14.40
CA GLU A 491 27.09 28.94 15.70
C GLU A 491 25.83 28.05 15.72
N VAL A 492 25.10 27.94 14.60
CA VAL A 492 23.85 27.14 14.52
C VAL A 492 23.98 26.07 13.45
N ASN A 493 23.59 24.84 13.78
CA ASN A 493 23.54 23.68 12.87
C ASN A 493 24.88 23.31 12.21
N CYS A 494 26.00 23.61 12.86
CA CYS A 494 27.34 23.32 12.35
C CYS A 494 27.60 21.83 12.08
N ASP A 495 26.87 20.95 12.74
CA ASP A 495 26.93 19.51 12.51
C ASP A 495 26.36 19.10 11.14
N CYS A 496 25.56 19.94 10.48
CA CYS A 496 25.11 19.71 9.11
C CYS A 496 26.28 19.74 8.11
N LEU A 497 27.37 20.46 8.42
CA LEU A 497 28.59 20.49 7.59
C LEU A 497 29.48 19.25 7.77
N LYS A 498 29.11 18.31 8.64
CA LYS A 498 29.89 17.11 8.98
C LYS A 498 29.27 15.87 8.32
N PRO A 499 30.05 14.77 8.13
CA PRO A 499 29.54 13.55 7.48
C PRO A 499 28.32 12.92 8.15
N GLY A 500 28.14 13.14 9.46
CA GLY A 500 27.00 12.61 10.20
C GLY A 500 25.64 13.11 9.71
N PHE A 501 25.62 14.23 8.96
CA PHE A 501 24.41 14.70 8.27
C PHE A 501 23.99 13.75 7.16
N ALA A 502 24.91 13.43 6.23
CA ALA A 502 24.63 12.50 5.14
C ALA A 502 24.23 11.13 5.68
N GLU A 503 24.91 10.60 6.69
CA GLU A 503 24.61 9.28 7.28
C GLU A 503 23.23 9.25 7.95
N THR A 504 22.87 10.28 8.73
CA THR A 504 21.57 10.33 9.41
C THR A 504 20.43 10.50 8.42
N MET A 505 20.63 11.31 7.37
CA MET A 505 19.63 11.48 6.31
C MET A 505 19.51 10.23 5.43
N ASN A 506 20.62 9.55 5.14
CA ASN A 506 20.59 8.29 4.40
C ASN A 506 19.88 7.18 5.18
N ASN A 507 19.97 7.16 6.52
CA ASN A 507 19.17 6.25 7.35
C ASN A 507 17.67 6.42 7.14
N LEU A 508 17.20 7.67 7.05
CA LEU A 508 15.80 7.95 6.73
C LEU A 508 15.49 7.52 5.29
N CYS A 509 16.34 7.91 4.34
CA CYS A 509 16.21 7.63 2.91
C CYS A 509 16.03 6.12 2.66
N ILE A 510 16.98 5.27 3.08
CA ILE A 510 16.90 3.80 2.91
C ILE A 510 15.74 3.14 3.69
N SER A 511 15.16 3.83 4.67
CA SER A 511 14.00 3.30 5.41
C SER A 511 12.68 3.50 4.68
N LEU A 512 12.64 4.29 3.59
CA LEU A 512 11.43 4.52 2.80
C LEU A 512 11.25 3.48 1.68
N GLY A 513 12.28 2.71 1.35
CA GLY A 513 12.29 1.73 0.26
C GLY A 513 13.69 1.54 -0.31
N ASP A 514 13.77 1.14 -1.58
CA ASP A 514 15.01 1.12 -2.36
C ASP A 514 15.44 2.55 -2.73
N CYS A 515 15.87 3.31 -1.73
CA CYS A 515 16.29 4.69 -1.85
C CYS A 515 17.75 4.86 -1.39
N GLY A 516 18.37 5.98 -1.75
CA GLY A 516 19.61 6.41 -1.10
C GLY A 516 20.86 5.66 -1.54
N GLY A 517 21.94 5.90 -0.80
CA GLY A 517 23.15 5.10 -0.92
C GLY A 517 22.95 3.80 -0.17
N ASN A 518 22.83 2.70 -0.91
CA ASN A 518 22.53 1.38 -0.35
C ASN A 518 23.35 0.27 -1.02
N VAL A 519 23.25 -0.93 -0.46
CA VAL A 519 23.98 -2.13 -0.88
C VAL A 519 22.97 -3.17 -1.36
N ASN A 520 23.18 -3.78 -2.52
CA ASN A 520 22.31 -4.88 -2.96
C ASN A 520 22.60 -6.18 -2.18
N ILE A 521 21.82 -7.24 -2.46
CA ILE A 521 22.04 -8.57 -1.88
C ILE A 521 23.44 -9.17 -2.14
N ALA A 522 24.15 -8.73 -3.18
CA ALA A 522 25.53 -9.17 -3.47
C ALA A 522 26.60 -8.38 -2.71
N GLY A 523 26.23 -7.40 -1.89
CA GLY A 523 27.18 -6.58 -1.13
C GLY A 523 27.78 -5.42 -1.91
N GLU A 524 27.27 -5.13 -3.11
CA GLU A 524 27.72 -4.03 -3.95
C GLU A 524 27.03 -2.71 -3.58
N PHE A 525 27.83 -1.71 -3.21
CA PHE A 525 27.35 -0.38 -2.83
C PHE A 525 27.28 0.55 -4.05
N THR A 526 26.17 1.29 -4.17
CA THR A 526 26.04 2.39 -5.13
C THR A 526 25.65 3.68 -4.40
N ASP A 527 26.17 4.82 -4.88
CA ASP A 527 25.88 6.14 -4.32
C ASP A 527 24.94 6.98 -5.19
N SER A 528 24.37 6.38 -6.23
CA SER A 528 23.46 6.98 -7.21
C SER A 528 22.12 7.44 -6.62
N GLY A 529 21.64 6.79 -5.57
CA GLY A 529 20.36 7.13 -4.93
C GLY A 529 20.41 8.33 -3.96
N TYR A 530 21.53 9.04 -3.83
CA TYR A 530 21.56 10.27 -3.04
C TYR A 530 22.58 11.30 -3.53
N SER A 531 22.35 12.57 -3.20
CA SER A 531 23.34 13.63 -3.40
C SER A 531 23.40 14.55 -2.18
N VAL A 532 24.57 15.16 -1.96
CA VAL A 532 24.82 16.02 -0.78
C VAL A 532 25.53 17.28 -1.22
N LYS A 533 24.95 18.44 -0.88
CA LYS A 533 25.52 19.76 -1.17
C LYS A 533 26.07 20.40 0.09
N ARG A 534 27.36 20.81 0.04
CA ARG A 534 28.09 21.49 1.13
C ARG A 534 28.21 20.66 2.42
N SER A 535 28.18 19.34 2.31
CA SER A 535 28.54 18.39 3.39
C SER A 535 29.23 17.16 2.77
N PRO A 536 30.11 16.46 3.50
CA PRO A 536 30.76 15.25 2.99
C PRO A 536 29.75 14.12 2.70
N LYS A 537 30.03 13.30 1.68
CA LYS A 537 29.34 12.03 1.39
C LYS A 537 29.50 11.00 2.53
N LEU A 538 28.83 9.86 2.40
CA LEU A 538 28.88 8.75 3.36
C LEU A 538 30.31 8.25 3.57
N ARG A 539 30.66 7.92 4.82
CA ARG A 539 31.99 7.41 5.17
C ARG A 539 32.09 5.91 4.92
N GLN A 540 33.31 5.42 4.65
CA GLN A 540 33.55 4.00 4.42
C GLN A 540 33.07 3.09 5.55
N ASN A 541 33.18 3.52 6.82
CA ASN A 541 32.71 2.72 7.95
C ASN A 541 31.18 2.57 7.98
N TYR A 542 30.44 3.54 7.46
CA TYR A 542 28.99 3.46 7.31
C TYR A 542 28.63 2.50 6.17
N ILE A 543 29.35 2.58 5.04
CA ILE A 543 29.16 1.67 3.90
C ILE A 543 29.44 0.22 4.31
N SER A 544 30.53 -0.02 5.03
CA SER A 544 30.86 -1.36 5.54
C SER A 544 29.85 -1.89 6.56
N GLU A 545 29.09 -1.01 7.23
CA GLU A 545 27.98 -1.43 8.09
C GLU A 545 26.79 -1.89 7.24
N LEU A 546 26.44 -1.18 6.16
CA LEU A 546 25.41 -1.63 5.22
C LEU A 546 25.76 -2.99 4.58
N GLN A 547 27.02 -3.19 4.21
CA GLN A 547 27.51 -4.46 3.65
C GLN A 547 27.42 -5.63 4.65
N SER A 548 27.33 -5.35 5.95
CA SER A 548 27.17 -6.42 6.95
C SER A 548 25.75 -6.99 7.00
N TYR A 549 24.79 -6.35 6.33
CA TYR A 549 23.39 -6.77 6.28
C TYR A 549 23.09 -7.77 5.15
N THR A 550 24.07 -8.11 4.31
CA THR A 550 23.89 -9.08 3.21
C THR A 550 23.61 -10.50 3.70
N GLU A 551 24.07 -10.83 4.91
CA GLU A 551 23.84 -12.13 5.52
C GLU A 551 22.58 -12.10 6.37
N PRO A 552 21.71 -13.13 6.29
CA PRO A 552 20.58 -13.26 7.20
C PRO A 552 21.08 -13.43 8.64
N VAL A 553 20.29 -12.96 9.61
CA VAL A 553 20.64 -13.04 11.03
C VAL A 553 19.72 -14.02 11.74
N GLN A 554 20.30 -15.04 12.38
CA GLN A 554 19.56 -16.04 13.12
C GLN A 554 18.60 -15.41 14.14
N GLY A 555 17.33 -15.82 14.09
CA GLY A 555 16.30 -15.38 15.04
C GLY A 555 15.61 -14.06 14.67
N GLN A 556 15.94 -13.43 13.53
CA GLN A 556 15.10 -12.37 12.98
C GLN A 556 13.76 -12.93 12.52
N LYS A 557 12.69 -12.18 12.79
CA LYS A 557 11.33 -12.52 12.39
C LYS A 557 10.50 -11.24 12.27
N VAL A 558 9.47 -11.30 11.44
CA VAL A 558 8.48 -10.23 11.33
C VAL A 558 7.55 -10.30 12.54
N ASP A 559 7.24 -9.14 13.12
CA ASP A 559 6.31 -9.04 14.25
C ASP A 559 4.91 -9.55 13.85
N PRO A 560 4.20 -10.26 14.74
CA PRO A 560 2.80 -10.62 14.49
C PRO A 560 1.92 -9.39 14.41
N LEU A 561 0.82 -9.49 13.65
CA LEU A 561 -0.23 -8.48 13.64
C LEU A 561 -0.79 -8.27 15.06
N THR A 562 -1.14 -7.02 15.38
CA THR A 562 -1.82 -6.70 16.63
C THR A 562 -3.26 -7.23 16.62
N GLU A 563 -3.90 -7.28 17.79
CA GLU A 563 -5.33 -7.63 17.89
C GLU A 563 -6.20 -6.70 17.05
N GLU A 564 -5.88 -5.40 17.00
CA GLU A 564 -6.61 -4.40 16.21
C GLU A 564 -6.42 -4.63 14.70
N GLU A 565 -5.20 -4.96 14.27
CA GLU A 565 -4.90 -5.29 12.86
C GLU A 565 -5.57 -6.61 12.44
N THR A 566 -5.57 -7.60 13.33
CA THR A 566 -6.25 -8.88 13.13
C THR A 566 -7.78 -8.69 13.09
N ALA A 567 -8.32 -7.86 13.97
CA ALA A 567 -9.73 -7.55 14.02
C ALA A 567 -10.19 -6.80 12.76
N ALA A 568 -9.42 -5.83 12.28
CA ALA A 568 -9.68 -5.14 11.02
C ALA A 568 -9.66 -6.09 9.81
N LEU A 569 -8.77 -7.08 9.81
CA LEU A 569 -8.68 -8.10 8.76
C LEU A 569 -9.92 -9.03 8.72
N PHE A 570 -10.52 -9.33 9.88
CA PHE A 570 -11.67 -10.23 10.01
C PHE A 570 -13.00 -9.53 10.29
N GLY A 571 -13.04 -8.19 10.25
CA GLY A 571 -14.23 -7.39 10.56
C GLY A 571 -14.74 -7.54 11.99
N LEU A 572 -13.84 -7.80 12.95
CA LEU A 572 -14.16 -7.98 14.37
C LEU A 572 -13.92 -6.69 15.17
N ASP A 573 -14.54 -6.58 16.35
CA ASP A 573 -14.22 -5.54 17.33
C ASP A 573 -13.15 -6.07 18.29
N PRO A 574 -11.93 -5.49 18.34
CA PRO A 574 -10.86 -5.93 19.22
C PRO A 574 -11.17 -5.68 20.72
N ASN A 575 -12.15 -4.83 21.03
CA ASN A 575 -12.58 -4.58 22.41
C ASN A 575 -13.69 -5.54 22.89
N ASP A 576 -14.11 -6.48 22.04
CA ASP A 576 -15.11 -7.47 22.39
C ASP A 576 -14.54 -8.46 23.42
N PRO A 577 -15.15 -8.62 24.61
CA PRO A 577 -14.70 -9.60 25.60
C PRO A 577 -14.79 -11.06 25.11
N GLU A 578 -15.48 -11.32 24.00
CA GLU A 578 -15.53 -12.60 23.30
C GLU A 578 -14.59 -12.69 22.09
N PHE A 579 -13.72 -11.69 21.83
CA PHE A 579 -12.81 -11.62 20.68
C PHE A 579 -12.06 -12.95 20.44
N GLU A 580 -11.37 -13.48 21.45
CA GLU A 580 -10.66 -14.76 21.38
C GLU A 580 -11.58 -15.94 21.03
N SER A 581 -12.82 -15.95 21.54
CA SER A 581 -13.76 -17.04 21.27
C SER A 581 -14.47 -16.89 19.91
N LYS A 582 -14.67 -15.67 19.41
CA LYS A 582 -15.21 -15.39 18.08
C LYS A 582 -14.17 -15.68 17.02
N LEU A 583 -12.93 -15.24 17.25
CA LEU A 583 -11.77 -15.61 16.45
C LEU A 583 -11.59 -17.14 16.46
N ALA A 584 -11.62 -17.79 17.63
CA ALA A 584 -11.54 -19.25 17.74
C ALA A 584 -12.77 -20.00 17.18
N ASN A 585 -13.96 -19.41 17.09
CA ASN A 585 -15.15 -20.01 16.45
C ASN A 585 -15.13 -19.84 14.92
N ILE A 586 -14.63 -18.70 14.42
CA ILE A 586 -14.34 -18.50 13.00
C ILE A 586 -13.26 -19.50 12.55
N ILE A 587 -12.24 -19.71 13.38
CA ILE A 587 -11.16 -20.69 13.17
C ILE A 587 -11.64 -22.14 13.39
N GLY A 588 -12.45 -22.40 14.43
CA GLY A 588 -12.91 -23.72 14.85
C GLY A 588 -14.08 -24.28 14.03
N GLY A 589 -14.84 -23.43 13.34
CA GLY A 589 -15.89 -23.83 12.39
C GLY A 589 -15.37 -24.46 11.10
N LEU A 590 -14.04 -24.49 10.90
CA LEU A 590 -13.36 -25.04 9.73
C LEU A 590 -12.84 -26.50 9.93
N GLY A 591 -13.07 -27.11 11.11
CA GLY A 591 -12.82 -28.54 11.36
C GLY A 591 -11.47 -28.86 12.03
N ALA A 592 -11.52 -29.70 13.07
CA ALA A 592 -10.38 -30.06 13.91
C ALA A 592 -9.52 -31.18 13.29
N GLY A 593 -8.32 -30.81 12.85
CA GLY A 593 -7.26 -31.75 12.42
C GLY A 593 -5.88 -31.12 12.22
N ALA A 594 -5.73 -29.79 12.32
CA ALA A 594 -4.46 -29.10 12.08
C ALA A 594 -4.29 -27.88 13.01
N THR A 595 -4.05 -28.12 14.30
CA THR A 595 -3.77 -27.06 15.30
C THR A 595 -2.38 -26.42 15.19
N GLY A 596 -1.80 -26.38 13.99
CA GLY A 596 -0.55 -25.67 13.67
C GLY A 596 -0.59 -24.91 12.34
N VAL A 597 -1.77 -24.81 11.70
CA VAL A 597 -1.90 -24.43 10.28
C VAL A 597 -2.95 -23.34 10.09
N VAL A 598 -2.64 -22.11 10.55
CA VAL A 598 -3.31 -20.89 10.04
C VAL A 598 -2.57 -20.33 8.81
N LEU A 599 -1.50 -20.99 8.39
CA LEU A 599 -0.51 -20.42 7.51
C LEU A 599 -0.21 -21.38 6.35
N ALA A 600 -1.12 -21.41 5.36
CA ALA A 600 -0.83 -21.54 3.92
C ALA A 600 -1.99 -22.14 3.09
N TYR A 601 -2.48 -21.31 2.16
CA TYR A 601 -2.58 -21.71 0.75
C TYR A 601 -3.82 -22.50 0.30
N TYR A 602 -4.85 -21.81 -0.24
CA TYR A 602 -4.97 -21.21 -1.59
C TYR A 602 -5.76 -22.18 -2.50
N THR A 603 -6.71 -21.73 -3.33
CA THR A 603 -6.36 -21.06 -4.59
C THR A 603 -7.53 -20.28 -5.22
N TYR A 604 -7.20 -19.03 -5.56
CA TYR A 604 -7.69 -18.19 -6.68
C TYR A 604 -9.16 -17.71 -6.70
N VAL A 605 -9.37 -16.41 -6.48
CA VAL A 605 -9.65 -15.43 -7.54
C VAL A 605 -9.56 -14.00 -6.96
N PHE A 606 -9.02 -13.12 -7.80
CA PHE A 606 -8.82 -11.68 -7.67
C PHE A 606 -10.03 -10.88 -7.18
N VAL A 607 -9.74 -9.60 -6.89
CA VAL A 607 -10.64 -8.44 -6.73
C VAL A 607 -10.96 -8.07 -5.28
N ASN A 608 -9.96 -7.49 -4.61
CA ASN A 608 -10.15 -6.46 -3.58
C ASN A 608 -8.82 -5.74 -3.25
N VAL A 609 -8.20 -5.17 -4.28
CA VAL A 609 -7.50 -3.87 -4.20
C VAL A 609 -7.70 -3.26 -5.58
N GLY A 610 -8.76 -2.47 -5.73
CA GLY A 610 -9.01 -1.65 -6.90
C GLY A 610 -8.00 -0.50 -6.97
N LEU A 611 -6.73 -0.83 -7.20
CA LEU A 611 -5.80 0.03 -7.90
C LEU A 611 -5.53 -0.67 -9.22
N THR A 612 -6.35 -0.37 -10.21
CA THR A 612 -5.98 -0.65 -11.59
C THR A 612 -4.72 0.13 -11.91
N PHE A 613 -3.72 -0.61 -12.38
CA PHE A 613 -2.36 -0.23 -12.79
C PHE A 613 -2.29 0.82 -13.94
N THR A 614 -3.33 1.63 -14.13
CA THR A 614 -3.45 2.66 -15.17
C THR A 614 -3.91 4.03 -14.68
N GLU A 615 -4.34 4.19 -13.42
CA GLU A 615 -4.81 5.51 -12.92
C GLU A 615 -3.81 6.27 -12.04
N VAL A 616 -2.64 5.68 -11.74
CA VAL A 616 -1.55 6.41 -11.06
C VAL A 616 -0.81 7.37 -12.02
N PHE A 617 -0.88 7.13 -13.33
CA PHE A 617 -0.04 7.85 -14.31
C PHE A 617 -0.74 8.90 -15.17
N GLY A 618 -2.06 9.06 -15.03
CA GLY A 618 -2.77 10.20 -15.61
C GLY A 618 -2.44 11.53 -14.92
N ALA A 619 -1.96 11.50 -13.68
CA ALA A 619 -1.69 12.69 -12.87
C ALA A 619 -0.20 13.06 -12.74
N LEU A 620 0.72 12.31 -13.36
CA LEU A 620 2.16 12.61 -13.32
C LEU A 620 2.71 13.14 -14.65
N GLY A 621 1.90 13.18 -15.70
CA GLY A 621 2.21 13.90 -16.93
C GLY A 621 1.75 15.36 -16.86
N HIS A 622 2.70 16.29 -16.64
CA HIS A 622 2.55 17.75 -16.75
C HIS A 622 1.77 18.50 -15.65
N GLN A 623 2.36 18.63 -14.46
CA GLN A 623 2.57 19.93 -13.77
C GLN A 623 3.56 19.69 -12.62
N GLY A 624 4.74 20.32 -12.68
CA GLY A 624 5.75 20.25 -11.63
C GLY A 624 5.24 20.84 -10.32
N PHE A 625 4.86 19.98 -9.38
CA PHE A 625 4.48 20.37 -8.03
C PHE A 625 5.76 20.60 -7.21
N THR A 626 6.19 21.85 -7.15
CA THR A 626 7.21 22.28 -6.18
C THR A 626 6.60 22.26 -4.78
N PHE A 627 7.15 21.43 -3.89
CA PHE A 627 6.88 21.50 -2.45
C PHE A 627 7.34 22.88 -1.94
N THR A 628 6.46 23.88 -1.99
CA THR A 628 6.74 25.14 -1.30
C THR A 628 6.65 24.88 0.20
N SER A 629 7.81 25.01 0.83
CA SER A 629 8.16 24.90 2.25
C SER A 629 7.37 25.82 3.23
N SER A 630 6.12 26.13 2.95
CA SER A 630 5.36 27.21 3.57
C SER A 630 4.92 26.91 5.02
N PHE A 631 4.90 25.64 5.45
CA PHE A 631 4.46 25.28 6.80
C PHE A 631 5.61 25.07 7.82
N LEU A 632 6.86 24.92 7.38
CA LEU A 632 8.02 24.76 8.28
C LEU A 632 8.74 26.09 8.60
N ASN A 633 8.52 27.14 7.81
CA ASN A 633 9.22 28.42 7.99
C ASN A 633 8.76 29.23 9.21
N ALA A 634 7.54 29.00 9.72
CA ALA A 634 7.06 29.65 10.95
C ALA A 634 7.78 29.15 12.21
N ALA A 635 8.17 27.86 12.24
CA ALA A 635 8.92 27.27 13.35
C ALA A 635 10.43 27.58 13.27
N ALA A 636 10.99 27.67 12.06
CA ALA A 636 12.40 27.99 11.83
C ALA A 636 12.75 29.46 12.21
N GLY A 637 11.86 30.41 11.93
CA GLY A 637 12.03 31.82 12.29
C GLY A 637 12.04 32.05 13.82
N ALA A 638 11.14 31.37 14.54
CA ALA A 638 11.09 31.42 16.01
C ALA A 638 12.32 30.76 16.66
N ALA A 639 12.82 29.66 16.08
CA ALA A 639 14.01 28.96 16.55
C ALA A 639 15.31 29.75 16.28
N ALA A 640 15.44 30.36 15.09
CA ALA A 640 16.59 31.21 14.73
C ALA A 640 16.63 32.48 15.58
N GLY A 641 15.47 33.11 15.79
CA GLY A 641 15.32 34.24 16.68
C GLY A 641 15.69 33.91 18.13
N ALA A 642 15.19 32.78 18.67
CA ALA A 642 15.53 32.32 20.01
C ALA A 642 17.05 32.09 20.18
N ALA A 643 17.70 31.48 19.18
CA ALA A 643 19.14 31.23 19.20
C ALA A 643 19.95 32.54 19.22
N ILE A 644 19.57 33.54 18.42
CA ILE A 644 20.21 34.87 18.41
C ILE A 644 20.01 35.60 19.75
N GLY A 645 18.80 35.54 20.32
CA GLY A 645 18.50 36.12 21.63
C GLY A 645 19.29 35.47 22.77
N PHE A 646 19.43 34.15 22.73
CA PHE A 646 20.24 33.40 23.70
C PHE A 646 21.74 33.73 23.59
N LEU A 647 22.28 33.81 22.36
CA LEU A 647 23.69 34.14 22.11
C LEU A 647 24.03 35.58 22.49
N LEU A 648 23.17 36.56 22.16
CA LEU A 648 23.34 37.94 22.61
C LEU A 648 23.27 38.04 24.14
N GLY A 649 22.33 37.32 24.78
CA GLY A 649 22.23 37.27 26.23
C GLY A 649 23.48 36.69 26.91
N LYS A 650 24.06 35.64 26.34
CA LYS A 650 25.34 35.05 26.78
C LYS A 650 26.53 36.00 26.54
N LEU A 651 26.59 36.67 25.39
CA LEU A 651 27.65 37.63 25.03
C LEU A 651 27.69 38.84 25.99
N PHE A 652 26.55 39.26 26.52
CA PHE A 652 26.44 40.33 27.50
C PHE A 652 26.44 39.86 28.98
N GLY A 653 26.69 38.57 29.23
CA GLY A 653 26.83 38.02 30.58
C GLY A 653 25.53 37.95 31.40
N LEU A 654 24.38 37.82 30.73
CA LEU A 654 23.07 37.67 31.38
C LEU A 654 22.86 36.23 31.86
N GLU A 655 22.27 36.08 33.05
CA GLU A 655 21.91 34.79 33.66
C GLU A 655 20.48 34.84 34.20
N GLY A 656 19.85 33.67 34.36
CA GLY A 656 18.48 33.54 34.88
C GLY A 656 17.42 34.17 33.98
N ASP A 657 16.42 34.82 34.59
CA ASP A 657 15.22 35.35 33.90
C ASP A 657 15.54 36.41 32.84
N ALA A 658 16.68 37.11 32.97
CA ALA A 658 17.14 38.08 31.98
C ALA A 658 17.64 37.41 30.69
N LEU A 659 18.29 36.24 30.79
CA LEU A 659 18.69 35.44 29.62
C LEU A 659 17.46 34.84 28.93
N LEU A 660 16.49 34.39 29.71
CA LEU A 660 15.21 33.88 29.21
C LEU A 660 14.42 34.99 28.47
N ALA A 661 14.38 36.21 29.01
CA ALA A 661 13.69 37.34 28.39
C ALA A 661 14.29 37.75 27.03
N VAL A 662 15.62 37.77 26.89
CA VAL A 662 16.29 38.10 25.61
C VAL A 662 16.14 36.96 24.59
N THR A 663 16.11 35.70 25.06
CA THR A 663 15.81 34.52 24.22
C THR A 663 14.38 34.55 23.67
N ILE A 664 13.40 34.92 24.50
CA ILE A 664 11.99 35.08 24.11
C ILE A 664 11.80 36.29 23.17
N LEU A 665 12.49 37.40 23.43
CA LEU A 665 12.51 38.56 22.51
C LEU A 665 13.10 38.20 21.15
N GLY A 666 14.16 37.40 21.12
CA GLY A 666 14.72 36.85 19.90
C GLY A 666 13.69 36.03 19.11
N ALA A 667 13.01 35.09 19.78
CA ALA A 667 11.95 34.27 19.20
C ALA A 667 10.79 35.13 18.63
N ALA A 668 10.40 36.18 19.36
CA ALA A 668 9.38 37.12 18.90
C ALA A 668 9.85 37.93 17.68
N THR A 669 11.09 38.42 17.66
CA THR A 669 11.63 39.18 16.51
C THR A 669 11.80 38.36 15.24
N GLY A 670 12.06 37.05 15.35
CA GLY A 670 12.05 36.14 14.20
C GLY A 670 10.66 35.98 13.55
N LEU A 671 9.60 36.28 14.32
CA LEU A 671 8.21 36.35 13.86
C LEU A 671 7.85 37.73 13.25
N PHE A 672 8.68 38.76 13.50
CA PHE A 672 8.48 40.13 13.03
C PHE A 672 9.16 40.45 11.69
N VAL A 673 10.13 39.65 11.24
CA VAL A 673 10.75 39.84 9.91
C VAL A 673 9.87 39.23 8.79
N SER A 674 8.92 38.34 9.11
CA SER A 674 8.03 37.73 8.13
C SER A 674 6.65 38.40 7.99
N THR A 675 6.35 39.48 8.73
CA THR A 675 4.98 40.07 8.73
C THR A 675 4.91 41.60 8.57
N GLY A 676 6.01 42.33 8.38
CA GLY A 676 5.96 43.67 7.76
C GLY A 676 4.97 44.71 8.30
N ILE A 677 4.68 44.78 9.61
CA ILE A 677 3.81 45.85 10.16
C ILE A 677 4.66 46.94 10.88
N PRO A 678 4.63 48.21 10.41
CA PRO A 678 5.24 49.33 11.12
C PRO A 678 4.26 49.87 12.18
N GLY A 679 4.51 49.60 13.46
CA GLY A 679 3.81 50.33 14.51
C GLY A 679 3.98 49.79 15.91
N LEU A 680 4.93 50.36 16.68
CA LEU A 680 4.83 50.54 18.14
C LEU A 680 6.04 51.34 18.67
N PHE A 681 6.06 52.65 18.41
CA PHE A 681 6.80 53.60 19.25
C PHE A 681 5.90 54.78 19.60
N ASN A 682 5.02 54.56 20.57
CA ASN A 682 4.39 55.68 21.28
C ASN A 682 4.53 55.48 22.79
N GLY A 683 5.50 56.20 23.35
CA GLY A 683 5.40 56.78 24.69
C GLY A 683 5.69 55.86 25.88
N VAL A 684 6.97 55.73 26.25
CA VAL A 684 7.33 55.56 27.67
C VAL A 684 8.31 56.65 28.07
N ALA A 685 7.86 57.52 28.97
CA ALA A 685 8.59 58.65 29.50
C ALA A 685 9.77 58.18 30.37
N LEU A 686 11.00 58.48 29.94
CA LEU A 686 12.21 58.36 30.77
C LEU A 686 12.92 59.71 30.86
N PHE A 687 12.40 60.58 31.74
CA PHE A 687 13.12 61.76 32.23
C PHE A 687 13.42 61.61 33.72
N SER A 688 14.51 60.93 34.06
CA SER A 688 15.44 61.34 35.13
C SER A 688 16.64 60.38 35.15
N TYR A 689 17.85 60.92 35.40
CA TYR A 689 19.16 60.26 35.57
C TYR A 689 20.19 60.49 34.44
N GLY A 690 20.81 61.67 34.42
CA GLY A 690 21.87 62.09 33.47
C GLY A 690 23.22 61.37 33.57
N TRP A 691 23.34 60.31 34.37
CA TRP A 691 24.51 59.43 34.41
C TRP A 691 24.37 58.20 33.49
N LEU A 692 23.13 57.91 33.05
CA LEU A 692 22.85 56.89 32.03
C LEU A 692 23.15 57.38 30.60
N LEU A 693 23.19 58.70 30.35
CA LEU A 693 23.47 59.23 29.01
C LEU A 693 24.91 58.96 28.55
N TRP A 694 25.90 59.01 29.45
CA TRP A 694 27.29 58.69 29.10
C TRP A 694 27.50 57.19 28.88
N THR A 695 26.82 56.33 29.64
CA THR A 695 26.84 54.88 29.39
C THR A 695 26.14 54.54 28.09
N ILE A 696 25.01 55.19 27.78
CA ILE A 696 24.30 55.04 26.50
C ILE A 696 25.18 55.52 25.34
N ILE A 697 25.89 56.65 25.47
CA ILE A 697 26.81 57.13 24.42
C ILE A 697 27.99 56.17 24.21
N VAL A 698 28.60 55.65 25.28
CA VAL A 698 29.69 54.67 25.16
C VAL A 698 29.19 53.36 24.55
N ILE A 699 28.00 52.89 24.94
CA ILE A 699 27.35 51.71 24.36
C ILE A 699 27.04 51.95 22.87
N ILE A 700 26.52 53.13 22.50
CA ILE A 700 26.26 53.50 21.11
C ILE A 700 27.56 53.54 20.30
N ILE A 701 28.66 54.07 20.85
CA ILE A 701 29.96 54.09 20.16
C ILE A 701 30.50 52.66 19.98
N ILE A 702 30.36 51.78 20.98
CA ILE A 702 30.76 50.37 20.88
C ILE A 702 29.89 49.64 19.83
N ILE A 703 28.57 49.87 19.82
CA ILE A 703 27.64 49.33 18.81
C ILE A 703 28.01 49.84 17.41
N LEU A 704 28.35 51.12 17.26
CA LEU A 704 28.77 51.69 15.99
C LEU A 704 30.12 51.12 15.53
N ILE A 705 31.06 50.86 16.45
CA ILE A 705 32.34 50.19 16.15
C ILE A 705 32.10 48.73 15.74
N PHE A 706 31.22 48.00 16.42
CA PHE A 706 30.86 46.63 16.05
C PHE A 706 30.14 46.55 14.71
N LYS A 707 29.19 47.46 14.45
CA LYS A 707 28.54 47.61 13.15
C LYS A 707 29.53 48.00 12.04
N PHE A 708 30.52 48.84 12.32
CA PHE A 708 31.55 49.23 11.36
C PHE A 708 32.58 48.12 11.07
N LEU A 709 32.89 47.28 12.05
CA LEU A 709 33.78 46.12 11.89
C LEU A 709 33.04 44.87 11.36
N GLY A 710 31.72 44.92 11.24
CA GLY A 710 30.85 43.81 10.89
C GLY A 710 30.87 42.67 11.93
N ILE A 711 31.16 43.00 13.19
CA ILE A 711 31.18 42.02 14.28
C ILE A 711 29.73 41.84 14.76
N GLY A 712 29.22 40.63 14.63
CA GLY A 712 27.80 40.29 14.81
C GLY A 712 27.00 40.16 13.51
N ASP A 713 27.61 40.41 12.34
CA ASP A 713 26.99 40.10 11.06
C ASP A 713 26.72 38.59 10.97
N THR A 714 25.57 38.21 10.40
CA THR A 714 25.19 36.81 10.21
C THR A 714 25.13 36.49 8.72
N ARG A 715 25.51 35.26 8.36
CA ARG A 715 25.30 34.73 7.01
C ARG A 715 24.83 33.29 7.09
N THR A 716 23.96 32.90 6.17
CA THR A 716 23.36 31.56 6.12
C THR A 716 23.97 30.71 5.00
N LYS A 717 24.27 29.45 5.30
CA LYS A 717 24.63 28.43 4.30
C LYS A 717 23.55 27.35 4.29
N LYS A 718 22.92 27.13 3.14
CA LYS A 718 22.03 25.97 2.91
C LYS A 718 22.87 24.74 2.62
N VAL A 719 22.73 23.70 3.43
CA VAL A 719 23.29 22.36 3.25
C VAL A 719 22.13 21.45 2.88
N ALA A 720 22.23 20.71 1.78
CA ALA A 720 21.10 19.90 1.29
C ALA A 720 21.50 18.43 1.18
N PHE A 721 20.55 17.55 1.49
CA PHE A 721 20.58 16.13 1.18
C PHE A 721 19.40 15.84 0.27
N THR A 722 19.67 15.25 -0.89
CA THR A 722 18.64 14.80 -1.84
C THR A 722 18.59 13.29 -1.83
N CYS A 723 17.40 12.74 -1.57
CA CYS A 723 17.12 11.30 -1.59
C CYS A 723 16.42 10.95 -2.91
N MET A 724 16.95 9.96 -3.61
CA MET A 724 16.47 9.45 -4.90
C MET A 724 16.39 7.92 -4.82
N PRO A 725 15.75 7.25 -5.80
CA PRO A 725 15.78 5.80 -5.87
C PRO A 725 17.22 5.29 -5.97
N TRP A 726 17.51 4.26 -5.19
CA TRP A 726 18.73 3.48 -5.34
C TRP A 726 18.83 2.94 -6.77
N GLN A 727 20.04 2.74 -7.29
CA GLN A 727 20.22 2.17 -8.63
C GLN A 727 21.20 1.00 -8.55
N PRO A 728 20.94 -0.13 -9.25
CA PRO A 728 21.86 -1.25 -9.28
C PRO A 728 23.22 -0.86 -9.90
N PRO A 729 24.27 -1.66 -9.61
CA PRO A 729 25.59 -1.49 -10.22
C PRO A 729 25.52 -1.45 -11.74
N LEU A 730 26.42 -0.71 -12.38
CA LEU A 730 26.50 -0.69 -13.84
C LEU A 730 26.96 -2.05 -14.38
N GLY A 731 26.47 -2.41 -15.56
CA GLY A 731 26.74 -3.70 -16.22
C GLY A 731 25.95 -4.86 -15.62
N GLY A 732 26.43 -6.08 -15.91
CA GLY A 732 25.78 -7.34 -15.56
C GLY A 732 26.76 -8.43 -15.14
N ASP A 733 27.96 -8.05 -14.69
CA ASP A 733 29.02 -9.00 -14.29
C ASP A 733 28.55 -9.97 -13.19
N SER A 734 27.59 -9.55 -12.36
CA SER A 734 27.07 -10.31 -11.22
C SER A 734 25.71 -10.97 -11.48
N CYS A 735 25.17 -11.00 -12.71
CA CYS A 735 23.83 -11.57 -12.95
C CYS A 735 23.71 -13.06 -12.56
N GLU A 736 24.77 -13.84 -12.76
CA GLU A 736 24.79 -15.27 -12.41
C GLU A 736 24.67 -15.52 -10.89
N ALA A 737 25.04 -14.53 -10.06
CA ALA A 737 24.93 -14.59 -8.60
C ALA A 737 23.47 -14.72 -8.12
N CYS A 738 22.48 -14.44 -8.97
CA CYS A 738 21.08 -14.62 -8.62
C CYS A 738 20.73 -16.07 -8.28
N THR A 739 21.46 -17.02 -8.88
CA THR A 739 21.28 -18.47 -8.70
C THR A 739 22.29 -19.11 -7.74
N GLU A 740 23.14 -18.31 -7.10
CA GLU A 740 24.07 -18.80 -6.08
C GLU A 740 23.33 -18.96 -4.74
N GLY A 741 23.18 -20.20 -4.27
CA GLY A 741 22.57 -20.54 -2.97
C GLY A 741 21.36 -21.47 -3.07
N ASP A 742 20.71 -21.73 -1.92
CA ASP A 742 19.54 -22.63 -1.82
C ASP A 742 18.19 -21.90 -2.04
N LEU A 743 18.22 -20.56 -2.19
CA LEU A 743 17.03 -19.73 -2.40
C LEU A 743 16.86 -19.40 -3.89
N PRO A 744 15.63 -19.46 -4.44
CA PRO A 744 15.39 -19.26 -5.87
C PRO A 744 15.64 -17.81 -6.31
N CYS A 745 16.11 -17.64 -7.55
CA CYS A 745 16.22 -16.33 -8.19
C CYS A 745 14.83 -15.72 -8.46
N SER A 746 14.72 -14.39 -8.42
CA SER A 746 13.50 -13.64 -8.80
C SER A 746 13.83 -12.50 -9.76
N LYS A 747 12.79 -11.92 -10.39
CA LYS A 747 12.91 -10.73 -11.24
C LYS A 747 13.61 -9.61 -10.47
N TYR A 748 13.13 -9.31 -9.28
CA TYR A 748 13.67 -8.26 -8.43
C TYR A 748 15.12 -8.53 -7.98
N LYS A 749 15.42 -9.76 -7.54
CA LYS A 749 16.77 -10.17 -7.15
C LYS A 749 17.74 -10.01 -8.31
N CYS A 750 17.36 -10.50 -9.50
CA CYS A 750 18.15 -10.38 -10.72
C CYS A 750 18.43 -8.93 -11.10
N GLN A 751 17.40 -8.08 -11.12
CA GLN A 751 17.53 -6.66 -11.47
C GLN A 751 18.41 -5.87 -10.49
N SER A 752 18.49 -6.30 -9.22
CA SER A 752 19.36 -5.65 -8.22
C SER A 752 20.86 -5.91 -8.44
N LEU A 753 21.22 -6.96 -9.19
CA LEU A 753 22.62 -7.37 -9.37
C LEU A 753 23.35 -6.52 -10.42
N GLY A 754 22.61 -5.86 -11.31
CA GLY A 754 23.20 -5.03 -12.35
C GLY A 754 22.16 -4.36 -13.24
N GLN A 755 22.49 -3.19 -13.77
CA GLN A 755 21.64 -2.45 -14.70
C GLN A 755 21.30 -3.25 -15.95
N THR A 756 22.21 -4.11 -16.42
CA THR A 756 22.00 -4.95 -17.62
C THR A 756 21.52 -6.36 -17.27
N CYS A 757 21.25 -6.67 -16.00
CA CYS A 757 20.67 -7.96 -15.61
C CYS A 757 19.17 -8.03 -15.92
N GLU A 758 18.76 -9.06 -16.65
CA GLU A 758 17.37 -9.34 -17.00
C GLU A 758 16.99 -10.77 -16.63
N PHE A 759 15.82 -10.89 -16.02
CA PHE A 759 15.23 -12.17 -15.66
C PHE A 759 14.43 -12.71 -16.83
N VAL A 760 14.75 -13.93 -17.27
CA VAL A 760 14.18 -14.56 -18.47
C VAL A 760 13.54 -15.91 -18.14
N ASN A 761 12.64 -16.36 -19.02
CA ASN A 761 11.94 -17.64 -18.94
C ASN A 761 11.03 -17.82 -17.70
N GLU A 762 10.46 -16.73 -17.18
CA GLU A 762 9.55 -16.76 -16.04
C GLU A 762 8.38 -17.76 -16.23
N GLY A 763 8.17 -18.63 -15.25
CA GLY A 763 7.05 -19.58 -15.23
C GLY A 763 7.28 -20.84 -16.07
N THR A 764 8.52 -21.11 -16.48
CA THR A 764 8.86 -22.26 -17.34
C THR A 764 9.67 -23.34 -16.64
N GLY A 765 10.18 -23.08 -15.43
CA GLY A 765 11.10 -23.98 -14.70
C GLY A 765 12.56 -23.91 -15.18
N GLU A 766 12.86 -23.08 -16.17
CA GLU A 766 14.20 -22.80 -16.72
C GLU A 766 14.54 -21.30 -16.57
N GLU A 767 14.07 -20.70 -15.47
CA GLU A 767 14.29 -19.29 -15.13
C GLU A 767 15.79 -18.98 -14.99
N ALA A 768 16.23 -17.86 -15.56
CA ALA A 768 17.62 -17.43 -15.50
C ALA A 768 17.74 -15.91 -15.38
N CYS A 769 18.82 -15.46 -14.74
CA CYS A 769 19.23 -14.06 -14.74
C CYS A 769 20.44 -13.91 -15.69
N ILE A 770 20.30 -13.09 -16.73
CA ILE A 770 21.32 -12.93 -17.78
C ILE A 770 21.72 -11.48 -17.96
N ASP A 771 22.97 -11.25 -18.38
CA ASP A 771 23.41 -9.94 -18.88
C ASP A 771 22.97 -9.78 -20.34
N ILE A 772 22.17 -8.74 -20.62
CA ILE A 772 21.62 -8.47 -21.95
C ILE A 772 22.53 -7.59 -22.82
N ALA A 773 23.56 -6.96 -22.25
CA ALA A 773 24.46 -6.06 -22.96
C ALA A 773 25.97 -6.33 -22.71
N PRO A 774 26.44 -7.60 -22.72
CA PRO A 774 27.81 -7.95 -22.32
C PRO A 774 28.90 -7.42 -23.26
N ASP A 775 28.55 -7.07 -24.51
CA ASP A 775 29.48 -6.62 -25.55
C ASP A 775 29.30 -5.12 -25.89
N ASP A 776 28.51 -4.38 -25.11
CA ASP A 776 28.25 -2.96 -25.38
C ASP A 776 29.42 -2.06 -24.94
N THR A 777 29.90 -1.25 -25.87
CA THR A 777 31.09 -0.39 -25.70
C THR A 777 30.84 1.04 -26.18
N LEU A 778 29.61 1.36 -26.59
CA LEU A 778 29.26 2.65 -27.15
C LEU A 778 28.43 3.42 -26.12
N ALA A 779 28.69 4.71 -25.96
CA ALA A 779 27.83 5.56 -25.14
C ALA A 779 26.55 5.95 -25.89
N PRO A 780 25.45 6.25 -25.17
CA PRO A 780 24.18 6.67 -25.78
C PRO A 780 24.34 7.85 -26.72
N LYS A 781 23.69 7.80 -27.88
CA LYS A 781 23.61 8.93 -28.81
C LYS A 781 22.44 9.84 -28.43
N ILE A 782 22.76 11.09 -28.12
CA ILE A 782 21.79 12.12 -27.77
C ILE A 782 21.22 12.76 -29.04
N SER A 783 19.90 12.91 -29.09
CA SER A 783 19.15 13.60 -30.15
C SER A 783 18.00 14.42 -29.56
N PRO A 784 17.43 15.43 -30.26
CA PRO A 784 16.30 16.19 -29.76
C PRO A 784 15.03 15.34 -29.67
N ASN A 785 14.24 15.47 -28.60
CA ASN A 785 12.95 14.80 -28.47
C ASN A 785 11.81 15.68 -29.04
N TYR A 786 11.43 15.45 -30.30
CA TYR A 786 10.43 16.26 -31.00
C TYR A 786 9.00 16.14 -30.47
N GLU A 787 8.70 15.18 -29.59
CA GLU A 787 7.35 14.94 -29.08
C GLU A 787 6.97 15.85 -27.90
N VAL A 788 7.95 16.52 -27.26
CA VAL A 788 7.74 17.18 -25.96
C VAL A 788 7.98 18.69 -25.95
N ILE A 789 8.50 19.26 -27.04
CA ILE A 789 8.79 20.70 -27.10
C ILE A 789 7.49 21.53 -27.09
N SER A 790 7.42 22.59 -26.28
CA SER A 790 6.21 23.43 -26.20
C SER A 790 5.87 24.06 -27.55
N GLU A 791 4.58 24.33 -27.80
CA GLU A 791 4.06 24.74 -29.12
C GLU A 791 4.72 26.00 -29.71
N ASP A 792 5.21 26.93 -28.90
CA ASP A 792 5.82 28.20 -29.36
C ASP A 792 7.30 28.06 -29.77
N PHE A 793 7.92 26.91 -29.50
CA PHE A 793 9.34 26.68 -29.73
C PHE A 793 9.59 25.59 -30.77
N GLU A 794 10.78 25.63 -31.36
CA GLU A 794 11.27 24.59 -32.27
C GLU A 794 12.77 24.29 -32.02
N TYR A 795 13.17 23.07 -32.36
CA TYR A 795 14.58 22.70 -32.41
C TYR A 795 15.17 23.09 -33.76
N THR A 796 16.19 23.94 -33.72
CA THR A 796 16.94 24.38 -34.90
C THR A 796 18.43 24.03 -34.76
N GLU A 797 19.20 24.22 -35.83
CA GLU A 797 20.64 23.94 -35.87
C GLU A 797 21.05 22.56 -35.30
N VAL A 798 20.24 21.52 -35.56
CA VAL A 798 20.48 20.18 -35.04
C VAL A 798 21.72 19.57 -35.68
N THR A 799 22.70 19.22 -34.84
CA THR A 799 23.93 18.51 -35.21
C THR A 799 24.07 17.26 -34.36
N SER A 800 25.15 16.48 -34.58
CA SER A 800 25.45 15.31 -33.76
C SER A 800 25.91 15.63 -32.33
N GLY A 801 26.15 16.90 -32.00
CA GLY A 801 26.65 17.31 -30.68
C GLY A 801 25.94 18.54 -30.10
N SER A 802 24.91 19.06 -30.77
CA SER A 802 24.13 20.18 -30.27
C SER A 802 22.81 20.35 -31.00
N PHE A 803 21.87 21.04 -30.36
CA PHE A 803 20.77 21.72 -31.03
C PHE A 803 20.52 23.07 -30.37
N LYS A 804 19.77 23.93 -31.05
CA LYS A 804 19.34 25.22 -30.52
C LYS A 804 17.82 25.19 -30.30
N VAL A 805 17.37 25.77 -29.19
CA VAL A 805 15.95 25.98 -28.92
C VAL A 805 15.63 27.43 -29.25
N GLU A 806 14.68 27.65 -30.16
CA GLU A 806 14.29 28.98 -30.64
C GLU A 806 12.77 29.17 -30.59
N HIS A 807 12.35 30.43 -30.43
CA HIS A 807 10.95 30.82 -30.61
C HIS A 807 10.63 30.88 -32.10
N LYS A 808 9.52 30.27 -32.53
CA LYS A 808 9.13 30.15 -33.95
C LYS A 808 9.04 31.50 -34.70
N GLU A 809 8.75 32.58 -33.98
CA GLU A 809 8.57 33.92 -34.57
C GLU A 809 9.73 34.92 -34.31
N ASN A 810 10.49 34.78 -33.22
CA ASN A 810 11.34 35.85 -32.69
C ASN A 810 12.84 35.54 -32.72
N GLU A 811 13.24 34.36 -33.23
CA GLU A 811 14.61 33.80 -33.24
C GLU A 811 15.25 33.62 -31.85
N CYS A 812 15.23 34.63 -30.97
CA CYS A 812 15.68 34.56 -29.57
C CYS A 812 14.48 34.54 -28.61
N ILE A 813 14.66 33.88 -27.47
CA ILE A 813 13.64 33.66 -26.45
C ILE A 813 13.72 34.78 -25.41
N PRO A 814 12.60 35.41 -25.01
CA PRO A 814 12.60 36.39 -23.93
C PRO A 814 13.12 35.79 -22.61
N ALA A 815 13.80 36.59 -21.80
CA ALA A 815 14.21 36.18 -20.45
C ALA A 815 13.00 35.73 -19.59
N TYR A 816 13.22 34.83 -18.64
CA TYR A 816 12.19 34.23 -17.74
C TYR A 816 11.13 33.35 -18.40
N THR A 817 11.18 33.18 -19.72
CA THR A 817 10.32 32.24 -20.44
C THR A 817 10.59 30.82 -19.93
N GLN A 818 9.54 30.11 -19.51
CA GLN A 818 9.61 28.69 -19.20
C GLN A 818 9.50 27.89 -20.50
N VAL A 819 10.48 27.02 -20.73
CA VAL A 819 10.57 26.20 -21.94
C VAL A 819 10.57 24.74 -21.54
N THR A 820 9.63 23.96 -22.06
CA THR A 820 9.63 22.50 -21.94
C THR A 820 10.32 21.92 -23.18
N PHE A 821 11.32 21.08 -22.97
CA PHE A 821 12.09 20.44 -24.04
C PHE A 821 12.68 19.11 -23.55
N GLY A 822 13.17 18.28 -24.46
CA GLY A 822 13.75 17.00 -24.09
C GLY A 822 14.81 16.50 -25.06
N VAL A 823 15.47 15.44 -24.63
CA VAL A 823 16.42 14.66 -25.42
C VAL A 823 15.96 13.21 -25.50
N SER A 824 16.24 12.58 -26.64
CA SER A 824 16.02 11.16 -26.90
C SER A 824 17.34 10.46 -27.15
N LEU A 825 17.45 9.26 -26.59
CA LEU A 825 18.59 8.37 -26.72
C LEU A 825 18.26 7.20 -27.66
N ASP A 826 19.28 6.64 -28.32
CA ASP A 826 19.12 5.42 -29.12
C ASP A 826 19.02 4.14 -28.27
N GLU A 827 19.33 4.24 -26.98
CA GLU A 827 19.23 3.19 -25.96
C GLU A 827 18.81 3.77 -24.60
N HIS A 828 18.51 2.92 -23.60
CA HIS A 828 18.17 3.42 -22.26
C HIS A 828 19.42 3.97 -21.59
N GLY A 829 19.35 5.21 -21.14
CA GLY A 829 20.47 5.89 -20.49
C GLY A 829 20.01 6.83 -19.39
N GLN A 830 20.95 7.23 -18.55
CA GLN A 830 20.78 8.24 -17.53
C GLN A 830 21.52 9.50 -17.99
N CYS A 831 20.83 10.64 -18.03
CA CYS A 831 21.40 11.90 -18.49
C CYS A 831 21.59 12.88 -17.35
N LYS A 832 22.73 13.57 -17.36
CA LYS A 832 23.02 14.72 -16.50
C LYS A 832 23.31 15.95 -17.33
N TYR A 833 23.13 17.11 -16.74
CA TYR A 833 23.48 18.37 -17.33
C TYR A 833 24.16 19.31 -16.33
N ASP A 834 24.89 20.27 -16.88
CA ASP A 834 25.47 21.38 -16.14
C ASP A 834 25.39 22.67 -16.98
N THR A 835 25.44 23.81 -16.30
CA THR A 835 25.51 25.14 -16.93
C THR A 835 26.96 25.58 -17.19
N GLU A 836 27.93 24.89 -16.59
CA GLU A 836 29.36 25.07 -16.84
C GLU A 836 29.96 23.81 -17.48
N HIS A 837 31.07 23.96 -18.21
CA HIS A 837 31.78 22.81 -18.77
C HIS A 837 32.36 21.91 -17.66
N THR A 838 32.13 20.60 -17.76
CA THR A 838 32.68 19.59 -16.85
C THR A 838 33.60 18.63 -17.59
N ALA A 839 34.57 18.04 -16.87
CA ALA A 839 35.52 17.12 -17.50
C ALA A 839 34.86 15.77 -17.83
N GLU A 840 33.96 15.31 -16.96
CA GLU A 840 33.32 14.00 -17.03
C GLU A 840 31.89 14.00 -16.51
N TYR A 841 31.12 12.95 -16.85
CA TYR A 841 29.71 12.78 -16.44
C TYR A 841 29.50 12.86 -14.92
N ASP A 842 30.42 12.30 -14.13
CA ASP A 842 30.27 12.22 -12.67
C ASP A 842 30.41 13.60 -11.98
N GLU A 843 31.05 14.56 -12.65
CA GLU A 843 31.21 15.94 -12.16
C GLU A 843 29.98 16.82 -12.40
N MET A 844 29.06 16.42 -13.29
CA MET A 844 27.84 17.18 -13.58
C MET A 844 26.89 17.20 -12.38
N GLU A 845 26.38 18.39 -12.03
CA GLU A 845 25.59 18.59 -10.82
C GLU A 845 24.15 18.05 -10.93
N PHE A 846 23.49 18.19 -12.08
CA PHE A 846 22.04 18.01 -12.19
C PHE A 846 21.64 16.83 -13.07
N PHE A 847 20.68 16.03 -12.62
CA PHE A 847 20.02 15.04 -13.48
C PHE A 847 19.07 15.73 -14.45
N PHE A 848 19.09 15.31 -15.72
CA PHE A 848 18.23 15.88 -16.74
C PHE A 848 16.77 15.50 -16.46
N GLY A 849 15.93 16.49 -16.20
CA GLY A 849 14.53 16.27 -15.83
C GLY A 849 14.33 15.85 -14.36
N GLU A 850 15.31 16.10 -13.49
CA GLU A 850 15.29 15.70 -12.06
C GLU A 850 15.12 14.20 -11.81
N SER A 851 15.25 13.37 -12.84
CA SER A 851 15.10 11.92 -12.76
C SER A 851 16.44 11.21 -12.87
N SER A 852 16.69 10.29 -11.94
CA SER A 852 17.88 9.42 -11.95
C SER A 852 17.61 8.08 -12.66
N LEU A 853 16.48 7.93 -13.35
CA LEU A 853 16.14 6.68 -14.02
C LEU A 853 16.81 6.56 -15.40
N PHE A 854 17.05 5.32 -15.81
CA PHE A 854 17.55 5.00 -17.15
C PHE A 854 16.37 4.98 -18.13
N LYS A 855 16.19 6.08 -18.89
CA LYS A 855 15.08 6.27 -19.84
C LYS A 855 15.61 6.41 -21.26
N LYS A 856 14.77 6.19 -22.27
CA LYS A 856 15.08 6.58 -23.66
C LYS A 856 14.80 8.05 -23.92
N ASN A 857 13.77 8.59 -23.28
CA ASN A 857 13.33 9.96 -23.44
C ASN A 857 13.49 10.68 -22.11
N HIS A 858 14.19 11.81 -22.13
CA HIS A 858 14.35 12.69 -20.98
C HIS A 858 13.71 14.03 -21.29
N VAL A 859 12.86 14.50 -20.40
CA VAL A 859 12.09 15.75 -20.55
C VAL A 859 12.41 16.66 -19.38
N THR A 860 12.55 17.95 -19.64
CA THR A 860 12.76 18.95 -18.60
C THR A 860 12.00 20.23 -18.94
N ALA A 861 11.67 21.00 -17.91
CA ALA A 861 11.12 22.33 -18.04
C ALA A 861 12.07 23.31 -17.33
N LEU A 862 12.53 24.33 -18.06
CA LEU A 862 13.50 25.30 -17.54
C LEU A 862 13.00 26.72 -17.75
N SER A 863 13.01 27.54 -16.70
CA SER A 863 12.87 28.99 -16.82
C SER A 863 14.20 29.62 -17.19
N LEU A 864 14.25 30.33 -18.32
CA LEU A 864 15.48 30.92 -18.83
C LEU A 864 15.97 32.09 -17.95
N PRO A 865 17.29 32.19 -17.72
CA PRO A 865 17.87 33.24 -16.89
C PRO A 865 17.72 34.64 -17.50
N SER A 866 17.87 35.67 -16.66
CA SER A 866 17.90 37.05 -17.13
C SER A 866 19.24 37.40 -17.78
N LEU A 867 19.25 38.39 -18.67
CA LEU A 867 20.49 38.88 -19.30
C LEU A 867 21.50 39.38 -18.28
N GLU A 868 21.03 40.02 -17.20
CA GLU A 868 21.88 40.51 -16.12
C GLU A 868 22.55 39.36 -15.37
N SER A 869 21.83 38.25 -15.16
CA SER A 869 22.41 37.04 -14.54
C SER A 869 23.47 36.37 -15.42
N LEU A 870 23.43 36.63 -16.74
CA LEU A 870 24.43 36.20 -17.72
C LEU A 870 25.55 37.23 -17.93
N GLY A 871 25.57 38.32 -17.15
CA GLY A 871 26.61 39.34 -17.21
C GLY A 871 26.43 40.38 -18.33
N GLU A 872 25.29 40.38 -19.02
CA GLU A 872 24.94 41.36 -20.04
C GLU A 872 24.15 42.53 -19.44
N PHE A 873 24.88 43.55 -18.99
CA PHE A 873 24.33 44.75 -18.36
C PHE A 873 24.08 45.87 -19.39
N GLY A 874 22.90 46.49 -19.33
CA GLY A 874 22.56 47.65 -20.17
C GLY A 874 21.13 47.58 -20.68
N PHE A 875 20.72 48.58 -21.46
CA PHE A 875 19.35 48.71 -21.98
C PHE A 875 19.31 48.71 -23.51
N ASP A 876 20.31 48.08 -24.14
CA ASP A 876 20.36 47.98 -25.59
C ASP A 876 19.24 47.05 -26.09
N PRO A 877 18.31 47.52 -26.93
CA PRO A 877 17.23 46.71 -27.47
C PRO A 877 17.69 45.49 -28.30
N ASP A 878 18.91 45.58 -28.84
CA ASP A 878 19.51 44.54 -29.65
C ASP A 878 20.51 43.67 -28.86
N ARG A 879 20.65 43.86 -27.53
CA ARG A 879 21.50 42.95 -26.72
C ARG A 879 20.98 41.53 -26.85
N ARG A 880 21.84 40.53 -26.83
CA ARG A 880 21.46 39.11 -26.82
C ARG A 880 22.51 38.40 -25.97
N ALA A 881 22.11 37.39 -25.22
CA ALA A 881 23.06 36.51 -24.55
C ALA A 881 22.77 35.07 -24.92
N ASP A 882 23.84 34.30 -25.12
CA ASP A 882 23.72 32.86 -25.27
C ASP A 882 23.71 32.23 -23.86
N PHE A 883 22.86 31.24 -23.68
CA PHE A 883 22.82 30.39 -22.51
C PHE A 883 22.85 28.95 -22.99
N ASP A 884 23.82 28.18 -22.52
CA ASP A 884 24.05 26.81 -22.98
C ASP A 884 23.94 25.84 -21.80
N LEU A 885 23.35 24.68 -22.05
CA LEU A 885 23.39 23.53 -21.15
C LEU A 885 24.26 22.44 -21.78
N PHE A 886 25.15 21.87 -20.98
CA PHE A 886 26.03 20.79 -21.39
C PHE A 886 25.51 19.48 -20.83
N VAL A 887 25.12 18.56 -21.72
CA VAL A 887 24.49 17.28 -21.37
C VAL A 887 25.46 16.14 -21.67
N ARG A 888 25.54 15.17 -20.76
CA ARG A 888 26.17 13.87 -21.00
C ARG A 888 25.23 12.80 -20.49
N CYS A 889 25.20 11.66 -21.17
CA CYS A 889 24.43 10.50 -20.77
C CYS A 889 25.34 9.28 -20.62
N GLN A 890 24.87 8.32 -19.84
CA GLN A 890 25.51 7.05 -19.57
C GLN A 890 24.51 5.90 -19.75
N ASP A 891 24.88 4.82 -20.41
CA ASP A 891 24.05 3.61 -20.51
C ASP A 891 24.14 2.71 -19.27
N GLY A 892 23.33 1.64 -19.24
CA GLY A 892 23.36 0.65 -18.17
C GLY A 892 24.69 -0.11 -18.07
N SER A 893 25.42 -0.29 -19.17
CA SER A 893 26.75 -0.94 -19.22
C SER A 893 27.86 -0.05 -18.67
N GLY A 894 27.58 1.23 -18.46
CA GLY A 894 28.48 2.21 -17.90
C GLY A 894 29.24 3.06 -18.93
N ASN A 895 28.95 2.95 -20.24
CA ASN A 895 29.57 3.78 -21.26
C ASN A 895 29.03 5.21 -21.19
N LYS A 896 29.94 6.18 -21.07
CA LYS A 896 29.63 7.62 -20.88
C LYS A 896 29.97 8.42 -22.12
N ASN A 897 29.20 9.47 -22.41
CA ASN A 897 29.61 10.41 -23.43
C ASN A 897 30.91 11.13 -23.04
N GLU A 898 31.98 10.95 -23.82
CA GLU A 898 33.27 11.65 -23.64
C GLU A 898 33.20 13.14 -23.98
N ASN A 899 32.32 13.53 -24.90
CA ASN A 899 32.08 14.93 -25.26
C ASN A 899 30.70 15.36 -24.76
N GLU A 900 30.59 16.62 -24.35
CA GLU A 900 29.31 17.23 -24.01
C GLU A 900 28.45 17.42 -25.25
N PHE A 901 27.15 17.22 -25.08
CA PHE A 901 26.12 17.59 -26.03
C PHE A 901 25.53 18.94 -25.60
N ALA A 902 25.61 19.97 -26.44
CA ALA A 902 25.21 21.32 -26.07
C ALA A 902 23.76 21.63 -26.49
N ILE A 903 22.93 22.03 -25.54
CA ILE A 903 21.60 22.60 -25.79
C ILE A 903 21.71 24.11 -25.66
N ARG A 904 21.49 24.82 -26.76
CA ARG A 904 21.79 26.26 -26.87
C ARG A 904 20.52 27.08 -26.88
N PHE A 905 20.54 28.20 -26.16
CA PHE A 905 19.46 29.17 -26.08
C PHE A 905 20.01 30.55 -26.45
N CYS A 906 19.27 31.31 -27.28
CA CYS A 906 19.52 32.75 -27.44
C CYS A 906 18.50 33.51 -26.61
N ILE A 907 18.94 34.36 -25.69
CA ILE A 907 18.09 35.15 -24.81
C ILE A 907 18.08 36.60 -25.28
N SER A 908 16.90 37.20 -25.41
CA SER A 908 16.71 38.60 -25.81
C SER A 908 16.18 39.51 -24.68
N PRO A 909 16.54 40.80 -24.70
CA PRO A 909 16.12 41.84 -23.78
C PRO A 909 14.70 42.29 -24.06
N GLU A 910 14.11 42.92 -23.06
CA GLU A 910 13.04 43.87 -23.27
C GLU A 910 13.64 45.22 -23.74
N ASN A 911 13.15 45.81 -24.83
CA ASN A 911 13.49 47.18 -25.24
C ASN A 911 12.73 48.18 -24.34
N ASP A 912 13.38 49.09 -23.61
CA ASP A 912 12.62 50.15 -22.87
C ASP A 912 12.92 51.59 -23.33
N ILE A 913 12.28 51.96 -24.45
CA ILE A 913 12.04 53.35 -24.90
C ILE A 913 10.62 53.80 -24.55
N THR A 914 10.00 53.06 -23.65
CA THR A 914 8.60 53.17 -23.30
C THR A 914 8.49 53.78 -21.91
N PRO A 915 7.37 54.47 -21.61
CA PRO A 915 7.07 54.75 -20.21
C PRO A 915 6.84 53.42 -19.47
N PRO A 916 6.93 53.39 -18.12
CA PRO A 916 6.75 52.17 -17.36
C PRO A 916 5.45 51.50 -17.77
N ILE A 917 5.53 50.21 -18.06
CA ILE A 917 4.38 49.40 -18.38
C ILE A 917 3.81 48.96 -17.05
N LEU A 918 2.62 49.49 -16.72
CA LEU A 918 1.83 49.00 -15.61
C LEU A 918 1.17 47.72 -16.08
N GLN A 919 1.58 46.60 -15.50
CA GLN A 919 1.14 45.26 -15.87
C GLN A 919 0.76 44.47 -14.63
N ASN A 920 0.08 43.34 -14.82
CA ASN A 920 -0.26 42.40 -13.76
C ASN A 920 -0.97 43.09 -12.59
N PHE A 921 -1.99 43.90 -12.91
CA PHE A 921 -2.87 44.46 -11.89
C PHE A 921 -3.57 43.32 -11.16
N GLU A 922 -3.47 43.30 -9.85
CA GLU A 922 -4.06 42.28 -9.00
C GLU A 922 -4.92 42.97 -7.92
N PRO A 923 -6.24 42.75 -7.92
CA PRO A 923 -7.03 42.05 -8.95
C PRO A 923 -7.02 42.78 -10.31
N GLU A 924 -7.23 42.06 -11.41
CA GLU A 924 -7.25 42.63 -12.77
C GLU A 924 -8.43 43.62 -12.97
N SER A 925 -8.28 44.57 -13.90
CA SER A 925 -9.34 45.53 -14.24
C SER A 925 -10.29 44.97 -15.30
N PRO A 926 -11.63 45.00 -15.12
CA PRO A 926 -12.34 45.54 -13.96
C PRO A 926 -12.24 44.62 -12.74
N ALA A 927 -11.85 45.21 -11.61
CA ALA A 927 -11.76 44.52 -10.34
C ALA A 927 -13.11 44.50 -9.64
N TYR A 928 -13.48 43.34 -9.11
CA TYR A 928 -14.77 43.16 -8.45
C TYR A 928 -14.61 43.21 -6.94
N ALA A 929 -15.47 43.98 -6.28
CA ALA A 929 -15.52 44.07 -4.83
C ALA A 929 -16.75 43.32 -4.32
N SER A 930 -16.65 42.62 -3.18
CA SER A 930 -17.80 41.97 -2.54
C SER A 930 -18.87 42.97 -2.11
N LEU A 931 -20.10 42.46 -1.90
CA LEU A 931 -21.27 43.28 -1.57
C LEU A 931 -21.07 44.12 -0.30
N GLU A 932 -20.23 43.66 0.64
CA GLU A 932 -19.94 44.33 1.90
C GLU A 932 -18.63 45.17 1.89
N ALA A 933 -17.84 45.14 0.81
CA ALA A 933 -16.56 45.85 0.76
C ALA A 933 -16.71 47.38 0.74
N GLU A 934 -15.91 48.07 1.56
CA GLU A 934 -15.77 49.54 1.60
C GLU A 934 -14.47 50.03 0.94
N ASN A 935 -13.43 49.20 0.91
CA ASN A 935 -12.13 49.48 0.28
C ASN A 935 -11.59 48.19 -0.36
N MET A 936 -10.70 48.34 -1.34
CA MET A 936 -10.04 47.25 -2.06
C MET A 936 -8.54 47.51 -2.10
N ASN A 937 -7.76 46.53 -1.64
CA ASN A 937 -6.31 46.55 -1.87
C ASN A 937 -6.06 46.09 -3.30
N MET A 938 -5.13 46.76 -3.97
CA MET A 938 -4.64 46.32 -5.26
C MET A 938 -3.14 46.49 -5.33
N SER A 939 -2.51 45.61 -6.07
CA SER A 939 -1.13 45.72 -6.51
C SER A 939 -1.10 45.73 -8.03
N PHE A 940 0.00 46.19 -8.58
CA PHE A 940 0.36 46.00 -9.98
C PHE A 940 1.88 46.07 -10.05
N TYR A 941 2.44 45.61 -11.16
CA TYR A 941 3.87 45.61 -11.33
C TYR A 941 4.26 46.60 -12.42
N THR A 942 5.41 47.23 -12.24
CA THR A 942 6.06 47.96 -13.32
C THR A 942 7.24 47.15 -13.82
N ASN A 943 7.40 47.06 -15.14
CA ASN A 943 8.53 46.38 -15.78
C ASN A 943 9.89 47.04 -15.47
N GLU A 944 9.87 48.27 -14.97
CA GLU A 944 11.06 49.02 -14.56
C GLU A 944 10.79 49.86 -13.29
N PRO A 945 11.83 50.37 -12.59
CA PRO A 945 11.63 51.23 -11.43
C PRO A 945 10.83 52.48 -11.79
N ALA A 946 9.75 52.77 -11.05
CA ALA A 946 8.83 53.86 -11.33
C ALA A 946 8.27 54.53 -10.05
N GLU A 947 7.84 55.78 -10.23
CA GLU A 947 6.96 56.48 -9.28
C GLU A 947 5.56 56.56 -9.90
N CYS A 948 4.53 56.14 -9.16
CA CYS A 948 3.17 56.02 -9.68
C CYS A 948 2.16 56.83 -8.87
N ARG A 949 1.11 57.32 -9.54
CA ARG A 949 0.01 58.09 -8.97
C ARG A 949 -1.33 57.69 -9.55
N TYR A 950 -2.41 57.99 -8.83
CA TYR A 950 -3.78 57.82 -9.33
C TYR A 950 -4.71 59.00 -9.05
N SER A 951 -5.78 59.13 -9.85
CA SER A 951 -6.90 60.06 -9.63
C SER A 951 -8.22 59.45 -10.11
N LEU A 952 -9.36 59.97 -9.64
CA LEU A 952 -10.71 59.57 -10.08
C LEU A 952 -11.08 60.12 -11.48
N THR A 953 -10.24 60.99 -12.04
CA THR A 953 -10.42 61.57 -13.38
C THR A 953 -9.07 61.59 -14.09
N ASP A 954 -9.04 61.31 -15.40
CA ASP A 954 -7.80 61.31 -16.16
C ASP A 954 -7.18 62.72 -16.21
N LYS A 955 -5.96 62.84 -15.68
CA LYS A 955 -5.18 64.07 -15.56
C LYS A 955 -3.72 63.75 -15.86
N ASP A 956 -2.94 64.76 -16.24
CA ASP A 956 -1.49 64.62 -16.35
C ASP A 956 -0.87 64.17 -15.00
N TYR A 957 0.20 63.39 -15.05
CA TYR A 957 0.89 62.81 -13.87
C TYR A 957 1.14 63.82 -12.74
N GLU A 958 1.58 65.03 -13.08
CA GLU A 958 1.89 66.09 -12.10
C GLU A 958 0.65 66.67 -11.39
N GLN A 959 -0.55 66.42 -11.91
CA GLN A 959 -1.83 66.93 -11.39
C GLN A 959 -2.64 65.86 -10.63
N MET A 960 -2.18 64.60 -10.61
CA MET A 960 -2.80 63.52 -9.85
C MET A 960 -2.51 63.66 -8.35
N GLU A 961 -3.56 63.56 -7.54
CA GLU A 961 -3.52 63.88 -6.11
C GLU A 961 -3.13 62.72 -5.17
N ASN A 962 -3.19 61.46 -5.62
CA ASN A 962 -2.91 60.29 -4.78
C ASN A 962 -1.64 59.57 -5.23
N GLU A 963 -0.77 59.26 -4.28
CA GLU A 963 0.50 58.54 -4.51
C GLU A 963 0.33 57.03 -4.28
N ILE A 964 1.13 56.24 -4.99
CA ILE A 964 1.16 54.77 -4.93
C ILE A 964 2.51 54.34 -4.39
N SER A 965 2.53 53.30 -3.56
CA SER A 965 3.77 52.78 -2.97
C SER A 965 4.42 51.77 -3.92
N CYS A 966 5.57 52.10 -4.50
CA CYS A 966 6.29 51.23 -5.43
C CYS A 966 7.69 50.85 -4.91
N ASN A 967 8.02 49.57 -4.99
CA ASN A 967 9.38 49.07 -4.78
C ASN A 967 10.25 49.48 -5.96
N ASN A 968 11.49 49.89 -5.71
CA ASN A 968 12.38 50.43 -6.75
C ASN A 968 13.81 49.91 -6.63
N ASP A 969 14.10 49.09 -5.61
CA ASP A 969 15.40 48.50 -5.38
C ASP A 969 15.50 47.17 -6.14
N PHE A 970 16.64 46.93 -6.79
CA PHE A 970 16.86 45.71 -7.59
C PHE A 970 16.79 44.41 -6.76
N GLU A 971 17.00 44.48 -5.44
CA GLU A 971 16.85 43.33 -4.53
C GLU A 971 15.37 42.94 -4.31
N ASP A 972 14.45 43.86 -4.61
CA ASP A 972 12.99 43.68 -4.50
C ASP A 972 12.34 43.40 -5.87
N TYR A 973 13.16 43.18 -6.92
CA TYR A 973 12.66 42.81 -8.24
C TYR A 973 12.07 41.40 -8.21
N THR A 974 10.79 41.30 -8.54
CA THR A 974 10.08 40.02 -8.59
C THR A 974 10.01 39.50 -10.02
N LEU A 975 9.57 38.25 -10.18
CA LEU A 975 9.31 37.66 -11.50
C LEU A 975 8.36 38.50 -12.38
N PHE A 976 7.48 39.30 -11.76
CA PHE A 976 6.46 40.11 -12.45
C PHE A 976 6.86 41.58 -12.65
N GLY A 977 8.02 41.98 -12.12
CA GLY A 977 8.52 43.35 -12.12
C GLY A 977 8.65 43.94 -10.71
N PHE A 978 8.64 45.27 -10.63
CA PHE A 978 8.65 46.02 -9.40
C PHE A 978 7.23 46.19 -8.86
N GLU A 979 6.96 45.65 -7.68
CA GLU A 979 5.62 45.70 -7.08
C GLU A 979 5.25 47.13 -6.66
N CYS A 980 4.07 47.57 -7.07
CA CYS A 980 3.39 48.79 -6.65
C CYS A 980 2.06 48.43 -5.98
N SER A 981 1.74 49.03 -4.84
CA SER A 981 0.49 48.76 -4.11
C SER A 981 -0.27 50.02 -3.70
N ALA A 982 -1.59 49.93 -3.72
CA ALA A 982 -2.52 50.98 -3.29
C ALA A 982 -3.78 50.39 -2.63
N ASN A 983 -4.43 51.18 -1.77
CA ASN A 983 -5.73 50.86 -1.20
C ASN A 983 -6.75 51.87 -1.74
N LEU A 984 -7.77 51.37 -2.46
CA LEU A 984 -8.73 52.14 -3.23
C LEU A 984 -10.13 52.08 -2.60
N PRO A 985 -10.83 53.21 -2.41
CA PRO A 985 -12.20 53.22 -1.91
C PRO A 985 -13.21 52.54 -2.86
N VAL A 986 -14.12 51.72 -2.34
CA VAL A 986 -15.19 51.09 -3.15
C VAL A 986 -16.49 51.90 -3.01
N SER A 987 -17.14 52.21 -4.13
CA SER A 987 -18.44 52.92 -4.14
C SER A 987 -19.61 51.95 -4.41
N GLU A 988 -20.87 52.39 -4.28
CA GLU A 988 -22.04 51.49 -4.40
C GLU A 988 -22.27 50.90 -5.81
N ASN A 989 -21.62 51.43 -6.85
CA ASN A 989 -21.76 50.93 -8.23
C ASN A 989 -20.39 50.69 -8.87
N GLU A 990 -20.01 51.52 -9.84
CA GLU A 990 -18.74 51.48 -10.57
C GLU A 990 -17.92 52.73 -10.23
N THR A 991 -16.62 52.54 -9.97
CA THR A 991 -15.65 53.63 -9.80
C THR A 991 -14.48 53.44 -10.75
N ASN A 992 -14.13 54.47 -11.52
CA ASN A 992 -12.97 54.44 -12.40
C ASN A 992 -11.82 55.24 -11.78
N TYR A 993 -10.65 54.63 -11.77
CA TYR A 993 -9.38 55.20 -11.35
C TYR A 993 -8.45 55.28 -12.55
N TYR A 994 -7.64 56.34 -12.62
CA TYR A 994 -6.67 56.54 -13.69
C TYR A 994 -5.29 56.54 -13.07
N PHE A 995 -4.44 55.63 -13.52
CA PHE A 995 -3.09 55.40 -13.04
C PHE A 995 -2.07 55.93 -14.04
N ARG A 996 -1.04 56.62 -13.56
CA ARG A 996 0.12 57.01 -14.36
C ARG A 996 1.39 56.82 -13.57
N CYS A 997 2.40 56.28 -14.23
CA CYS A 997 3.74 56.12 -13.70
C CYS A 997 4.74 56.97 -14.49
N LYS A 998 5.87 57.19 -13.84
CA LYS A 998 7.01 57.90 -14.38
C LYS A 998 8.25 57.11 -14.04
N ASP A 999 9.01 56.69 -15.04
CA ASP A 999 10.19 55.82 -14.88
C ASP A 999 11.28 56.48 -14.03
N ARG A 1000 12.37 55.77 -13.71
CA ARG A 1000 13.64 56.33 -13.20
C ARG A 1000 13.47 57.35 -12.05
N PRO A 1001 13.00 56.90 -10.87
CA PRO A 1001 12.80 57.75 -9.70
C PRO A 1001 14.04 58.62 -9.41
N GLY A 1002 13.86 59.94 -9.33
CA GLY A 1002 14.93 60.90 -9.03
C GLY A 1002 15.82 61.39 -10.18
N GLN A 1003 15.57 61.02 -11.45
CA GLN A 1003 16.34 61.49 -12.62
C GLN A 1003 15.67 62.66 -13.38
N GLU A 1004 16.41 63.38 -14.24
CA GLU A 1004 15.89 64.54 -15.00
C GLU A 1004 15.21 64.18 -16.34
N GLU A 1005 15.70 63.16 -17.07
CA GLU A 1005 15.05 62.66 -18.30
C GLU A 1005 14.28 61.38 -17.99
N ARG A 1006 12.95 61.51 -17.96
CA ARG A 1006 12.02 60.47 -17.54
C ARG A 1006 10.90 60.28 -18.55
N ASN A 1007 10.55 59.05 -18.88
CA ASN A 1007 9.37 58.71 -19.66
C ASN A 1007 8.16 58.63 -18.72
N THR A 1008 7.09 59.34 -19.08
CA THR A 1008 5.84 59.37 -18.31
C THR A 1008 4.73 58.77 -19.14
N ASN A 1009 3.82 58.02 -18.51
CA ASN A 1009 2.60 57.59 -19.21
C ASN A 1009 1.79 58.84 -19.64
N ASN A 1010 1.72 59.07 -20.95
CA ASN A 1010 0.96 60.18 -21.54
C ASN A 1010 -0.54 59.88 -21.56
N GLU A 1011 -0.92 58.61 -21.51
CA GLU A 1011 -2.28 58.10 -21.36
C GLU A 1011 -2.38 57.45 -19.97
N GLY A 1012 -3.47 57.72 -19.24
CA GLY A 1012 -3.72 57.07 -17.97
C GLY A 1012 -4.24 55.65 -18.18
N VAL A 1013 -3.71 54.69 -17.42
CA VAL A 1013 -4.27 53.32 -17.37
C VAL A 1013 -5.55 53.38 -16.53
N GLU A 1014 -6.68 53.11 -17.17
CA GLU A 1014 -7.98 53.06 -16.48
C GLU A 1014 -8.11 51.73 -15.73
N TYR A 1015 -8.29 51.83 -14.42
CA TYR A 1015 -8.57 50.72 -13.53
C TYR A 1015 -9.97 50.90 -12.96
N LYS A 1016 -10.84 49.95 -13.26
CA LYS A 1016 -12.25 50.01 -12.90
C LYS A 1016 -12.51 49.10 -11.70
N ILE A 1017 -13.20 49.61 -10.69
CA ILE A 1017 -13.75 48.79 -9.61
C ILE A 1017 -15.26 48.72 -9.79
N ILE A 1018 -15.81 47.50 -9.83
CA ILE A 1018 -17.23 47.23 -9.89
C ILE A 1018 -17.64 46.53 -8.60
N LYS A 1019 -18.55 47.14 -7.84
CA LYS A 1019 -19.13 46.48 -6.68
C LYS A 1019 -20.20 45.48 -7.13
N THR A 1020 -20.14 44.27 -6.58
CA THR A 1020 -21.16 43.24 -6.85
C THR A 1020 -22.55 43.69 -6.42
N SER A 1021 -23.54 43.38 -7.26
CA SER A 1021 -24.94 43.77 -7.05
C SER A 1021 -25.89 42.58 -6.84
N GLU A 1022 -25.42 41.38 -7.14
CA GLU A 1022 -26.15 40.11 -7.00
C GLU A 1022 -25.43 39.23 -5.98
N LEU A 1023 -26.19 38.49 -5.16
CA LEU A 1023 -25.64 37.54 -4.20
C LEU A 1023 -25.12 36.30 -4.94
N LEU A 1024 -24.00 35.74 -4.48
CA LEU A 1024 -23.55 34.42 -4.92
C LEU A 1024 -24.56 33.37 -4.44
N ILE A 1025 -25.00 32.49 -5.33
CA ILE A 1025 -25.91 31.39 -5.02
C ILE A 1025 -25.44 30.09 -5.69
N ILE A 1026 -25.76 28.96 -5.07
CA ILE A 1026 -25.64 27.63 -5.67
C ILE A 1026 -26.98 27.36 -6.37
N GLU A 1027 -26.98 27.32 -7.70
CA GLU A 1027 -28.18 27.13 -8.52
C GLU A 1027 -28.60 25.67 -8.57
N GLU A 1028 -27.62 24.77 -8.75
CA GLU A 1028 -27.88 23.36 -8.96
C GLU A 1028 -26.74 22.50 -8.45
N ILE A 1029 -27.09 21.30 -7.97
CA ILE A 1029 -26.15 20.25 -7.59
C ILE A 1029 -26.57 19.00 -8.35
N ARG A 1030 -25.65 18.41 -9.11
CA ARG A 1030 -25.84 17.21 -9.91
C ARG A 1030 -24.86 16.13 -9.49
N LEU A 1031 -25.29 14.88 -9.61
CA LEU A 1031 -24.46 13.71 -9.41
C LEU A 1031 -24.31 12.98 -10.75
N ASN A 1032 -23.16 12.36 -10.98
CA ASN A 1032 -22.93 11.47 -12.10
C ASN A 1032 -22.19 10.20 -11.61
N PRO A 1033 -22.82 9.01 -11.60
CA PRO A 1033 -24.14 8.72 -12.16
C PRO A 1033 -25.25 9.52 -11.46
N GLU A 1034 -26.29 9.87 -12.21
CA GLU A 1034 -27.43 10.61 -11.65
C GLU A 1034 -28.18 9.71 -10.66
N ALA A 1035 -28.46 10.24 -9.47
CA ALA A 1035 -29.17 9.49 -8.46
C ALA A 1035 -30.67 9.49 -8.79
N GLU A 1036 -31.19 8.36 -9.29
CA GLU A 1036 -32.62 8.20 -9.53
C GLU A 1036 -33.33 7.95 -8.17
N GLU A 1037 -34.24 8.85 -7.81
CA GLU A 1037 -34.91 8.86 -6.48
C GLU A 1037 -33.94 8.89 -5.27
N GLY A 1038 -32.70 9.38 -5.48
CA GLY A 1038 -31.68 9.48 -4.44
C GLY A 1038 -30.72 8.29 -4.38
N VAL A 1039 -30.83 7.32 -5.31
CA VAL A 1039 -29.99 6.12 -5.36
C VAL A 1039 -29.19 6.07 -6.66
N ILE A 1040 -27.90 5.73 -6.55
CA ILE A 1040 -26.99 5.49 -7.67
C ILE A 1040 -26.74 3.98 -7.76
N SER A 1041 -27.21 3.33 -8.82
CA SER A 1041 -27.00 1.90 -9.08
C SER A 1041 -25.87 1.67 -10.10
N THR A 1042 -24.91 0.81 -9.81
CA THR A 1042 -23.78 0.49 -10.72
C THR A 1042 -23.41 -0.99 -10.68
N GLY A 1043 -22.56 -1.47 -11.59
CA GLY A 1043 -22.18 -2.87 -11.69
C GLY A 1043 -20.77 -3.23 -11.20
N ALA A 1044 -20.15 -2.41 -10.36
CA ALA A 1044 -18.80 -2.66 -9.80
C ALA A 1044 -18.52 -1.75 -8.59
N GLN A 1045 -17.90 -2.29 -7.54
CA GLN A 1045 -17.35 -1.51 -6.41
C GLN A 1045 -15.82 -1.41 -6.49
N PRO A 1046 -15.22 -0.26 -6.09
CA PRO A 1046 -15.86 0.96 -5.60
C PRO A 1046 -16.58 1.77 -6.70
N VAL A 1047 -17.55 2.60 -6.30
CA VAL A 1047 -18.37 3.44 -7.18
C VAL A 1047 -17.75 4.81 -7.33
N THR A 1048 -17.51 5.20 -8.57
CA THR A 1048 -17.05 6.55 -8.89
C THR A 1048 -18.24 7.49 -9.03
N VAL A 1049 -18.43 8.39 -8.07
CA VAL A 1049 -19.47 9.43 -8.14
C VAL A 1049 -18.81 10.79 -8.35
N THR A 1050 -19.23 11.48 -9.40
CA THR A 1050 -18.87 12.87 -9.65
C THR A 1050 -19.97 13.77 -9.10
N LEU A 1051 -19.59 14.69 -8.22
CA LEU A 1051 -20.42 15.79 -7.75
C LEU A 1051 -20.14 17.04 -8.59
N GLU A 1052 -21.16 17.55 -9.29
CA GLU A 1052 -21.11 18.78 -10.06
C GLU A 1052 -21.99 19.85 -9.42
N VAL A 1053 -21.45 21.05 -9.22
CA VAL A 1053 -22.16 22.17 -8.60
C VAL A 1053 -22.12 23.36 -9.55
N GLU A 1054 -23.28 23.94 -9.83
CA GLU A 1054 -23.42 25.15 -10.65
C GLU A 1054 -23.68 26.35 -9.73
N THR A 1055 -22.85 27.39 -9.85
CA THR A 1055 -22.99 28.64 -9.10
C THR A 1055 -23.31 29.81 -10.02
N SER A 1056 -24.15 30.73 -9.54
CA SER A 1056 -24.49 31.97 -10.26
C SER A 1056 -24.51 33.17 -9.31
N GLY A 1057 -24.60 34.37 -9.90
CA GLY A 1057 -24.52 35.61 -9.14
C GLY A 1057 -23.11 35.85 -8.58
N GLY A 1058 -22.98 36.72 -7.58
CA GLY A 1058 -21.67 37.13 -7.06
C GLY A 1058 -20.86 37.92 -8.09
N ALA A 1059 -19.54 37.95 -7.90
CA ALA A 1059 -18.64 38.61 -8.84
C ALA A 1059 -18.42 37.72 -10.08
N PRO A 1060 -18.32 38.28 -11.29
CA PRO A 1060 -17.98 37.53 -12.51
C PRO A 1060 -16.46 37.28 -12.56
N VAL A 1061 -15.94 36.69 -11.49
CA VAL A 1061 -14.57 36.23 -11.29
C VAL A 1061 -14.60 34.75 -10.90
N ASN A 1062 -13.45 34.13 -10.66
CA ASN A 1062 -13.42 32.72 -10.33
C ASN A 1062 -14.14 32.46 -9.00
N ARG A 1063 -14.79 31.31 -8.93
CA ARG A 1063 -15.51 30.81 -7.75
C ARG A 1063 -14.91 29.49 -7.35
N TYR A 1064 -14.70 29.30 -6.06
CA TYR A 1064 -14.11 28.09 -5.53
C TYR A 1064 -15.03 27.45 -4.51
N CYS A 1065 -15.26 26.17 -4.67
CA CYS A 1065 -16.07 25.39 -3.74
C CYS A 1065 -15.20 24.43 -2.92
N THR A 1066 -15.63 24.25 -1.67
CA THR A 1066 -15.18 23.26 -0.71
C THR A 1066 -16.35 22.36 -0.32
N TYR A 1067 -16.04 21.16 0.16
CA TYR A 1067 -17.01 20.20 0.65
C TYR A 1067 -16.53 19.50 1.92
N GLY A 1068 -17.46 18.82 2.58
CA GLY A 1068 -17.18 17.93 3.72
C GLY A 1068 -18.27 16.88 3.90
N PHE A 1069 -17.90 15.77 4.56
CA PHE A 1069 -18.84 14.67 4.84
C PHE A 1069 -19.53 14.86 6.19
N GLY A 1070 -20.78 14.39 6.29
CA GLY A 1070 -21.63 14.55 7.47
C GLY A 1070 -22.25 15.95 7.59
N GLY A 1071 -22.38 16.66 6.46
CA GLY A 1071 -22.91 18.02 6.41
C GLY A 1071 -21.92 19.11 6.84
N ASP A 1072 -20.63 18.81 6.93
CA ASP A 1072 -19.56 19.82 7.09
C ASP A 1072 -19.27 20.49 5.74
N ASN A 1073 -18.95 21.78 5.76
CA ASN A 1073 -18.90 22.61 4.57
C ASN A 1073 -17.49 23.07 4.18
N ASP A 1074 -16.45 22.84 5.00
CA ASP A 1074 -15.13 23.49 4.79
C ASP A 1074 -13.91 22.59 5.10
N LEU A 1075 -13.99 21.31 4.74
CA LEU A 1075 -12.94 20.31 5.00
C LEU A 1075 -11.93 20.15 3.86
N ALA A 1076 -12.39 20.16 2.59
CA ALA A 1076 -11.56 19.94 1.41
C ALA A 1076 -12.06 20.75 0.20
N ARG A 1077 -11.15 21.18 -0.69
CA ARG A 1077 -11.49 21.89 -1.94
C ARG A 1077 -11.91 20.91 -3.03
N PHE A 1078 -12.84 21.32 -3.90
CA PHE A 1078 -13.19 20.58 -5.11
C PHE A 1078 -11.98 20.41 -6.03
N PHE A 1079 -11.91 19.28 -6.73
CA PHE A 1079 -10.86 18.97 -7.70
C PHE A 1079 -10.86 19.93 -8.91
N GLU A 1080 -12.01 20.12 -9.55
CA GLU A 1080 -12.21 21.16 -10.56
C GLU A 1080 -13.00 22.31 -9.93
N SER A 1081 -12.39 23.48 -9.83
CA SER A 1081 -12.97 24.67 -9.24
C SER A 1081 -12.33 25.92 -9.84
N GLY A 1082 -12.99 27.06 -9.76
CA GLY A 1082 -12.54 28.31 -10.39
C GLY A 1082 -13.40 28.78 -11.58
N THR A 1083 -14.54 28.14 -11.86
CA THR A 1083 -15.50 28.58 -12.88
C THR A 1083 -16.92 28.65 -12.30
N ASP A 1084 -17.94 28.89 -13.12
CA ASP A 1084 -19.35 28.80 -12.69
C ASP A 1084 -19.78 27.33 -12.43
N MET A 1085 -18.99 26.36 -12.91
CA MET A 1085 -19.16 24.93 -12.69
C MET A 1085 -18.00 24.39 -11.85
N HIS A 1086 -18.33 23.58 -10.84
CA HIS A 1086 -17.37 22.94 -9.95
C HIS A 1086 -17.60 21.45 -9.96
N ARG A 1087 -16.52 20.66 -9.97
CA ARG A 1087 -16.59 19.21 -10.11
C ARG A 1087 -15.64 18.52 -9.14
N GLN A 1088 -16.16 17.57 -8.39
CA GLN A 1088 -15.39 16.71 -7.49
C GLN A 1088 -15.70 15.27 -7.83
N VAL A 1089 -14.65 14.47 -8.06
CA VAL A 1089 -14.80 13.03 -8.31
C VAL A 1089 -14.43 12.27 -7.04
N PHE A 1090 -15.32 11.39 -6.61
CA PHE A 1090 -15.07 10.43 -5.55
C PHE A 1090 -14.91 9.06 -6.18
N THR A 1091 -13.69 8.51 -6.23
CA THR A 1091 -13.38 7.23 -6.89
C THR A 1091 -13.49 6.02 -5.97
N SER A 1092 -13.83 6.24 -4.70
CA SER A 1092 -13.82 5.20 -3.66
C SER A 1092 -15.01 5.32 -2.72
N LEU A 1093 -16.20 5.58 -3.26
CA LEU A 1093 -17.43 5.46 -2.50
C LEU A 1093 -17.90 4.00 -2.57
N PHE A 1094 -18.29 3.45 -1.43
CA PHE A 1094 -18.78 2.08 -1.28
C PHE A 1094 -20.29 2.12 -1.06
N GLU A 1095 -20.98 0.97 -1.09
CA GLU A 1095 -22.41 0.95 -0.76
C GLU A 1095 -22.67 1.58 0.60
N GLY A 1096 -23.64 2.51 0.63
CA GLY A 1096 -23.96 3.28 1.83
C GLY A 1096 -24.52 4.66 1.53
N SER A 1097 -24.95 5.34 2.61
CA SER A 1097 -25.55 6.69 2.55
C SER A 1097 -24.52 7.79 2.76
N TYR A 1098 -24.60 8.82 1.92
CA TYR A 1098 -23.69 9.96 1.92
C TYR A 1098 -24.44 11.28 2.17
N ASP A 1099 -23.86 12.15 3.00
CA ASP A 1099 -24.31 13.53 3.24
C ASP A 1099 -23.13 14.48 3.07
N ILE A 1100 -23.18 15.29 2.03
CA ILE A 1100 -22.08 16.18 1.62
C ILE A 1100 -22.51 17.63 1.77
N GLY A 1101 -21.84 18.35 2.66
CA GLY A 1101 -21.95 19.80 2.77
C GLY A 1101 -21.05 20.50 1.75
N ILE A 1102 -21.49 21.64 1.22
CA ILE A 1102 -20.83 22.37 0.13
C ILE A 1102 -20.80 23.86 0.48
N ARG A 1103 -19.64 24.50 0.37
CA ARG A 1103 -19.46 25.96 0.49
C ARG A 1103 -18.72 26.49 -0.72
N CYS A 1104 -19.24 27.53 -1.34
CA CYS A 1104 -18.64 28.19 -2.49
C CYS A 1104 -18.33 29.64 -2.16
N GLU A 1105 -17.15 30.09 -2.52
CA GLU A 1105 -16.65 31.45 -2.30
C GLU A 1105 -16.06 32.01 -3.59
N ASP A 1106 -16.44 33.22 -3.99
CA ASP A 1106 -15.80 33.91 -5.12
C ASP A 1106 -14.50 34.61 -4.70
N ASP A 1107 -13.63 34.94 -5.66
CA ASP A 1107 -12.34 35.62 -5.40
C ASP A 1107 -12.47 36.97 -4.68
N THR A 1108 -13.69 37.52 -4.58
CA THR A 1108 -13.97 38.79 -3.89
C THR A 1108 -14.47 38.58 -2.45
N GLY A 1109 -14.72 37.34 -2.05
CA GLY A 1109 -15.19 36.93 -0.72
C GLY A 1109 -16.70 36.87 -0.56
N ASN A 1110 -17.50 36.81 -1.65
CA ASN A 1110 -18.93 36.47 -1.52
C ASN A 1110 -19.08 34.95 -1.32
N VAL A 1111 -19.97 34.52 -0.43
CA VAL A 1111 -20.10 33.12 0.00
C VAL A 1111 -21.52 32.59 -0.21
N ALA A 1112 -21.64 31.32 -0.64
CA ALA A 1112 -22.87 30.53 -0.72
C ALA A 1112 -22.66 29.13 -0.11
N GLU A 1113 -23.67 28.55 0.54
CA GLU A 1113 -23.58 27.23 1.18
C GLU A 1113 -24.81 26.38 0.85
N SER A 1114 -24.63 25.07 0.66
CA SER A 1114 -25.67 24.08 0.38
C SER A 1114 -25.19 22.66 0.74
N GLY A 1115 -25.92 21.62 0.37
CA GLY A 1115 -25.50 20.22 0.54
C GLY A 1115 -26.37 19.24 -0.24
N VAL A 1116 -25.92 17.98 -0.35
CA VAL A 1116 -26.60 16.90 -1.08
C VAL A 1116 -26.50 15.58 -0.32
N GLN A 1117 -27.58 14.79 -0.40
CA GLN A 1117 -27.67 13.46 0.20
C GLN A 1117 -28.04 12.43 -0.87
N PHE A 1118 -27.36 11.28 -0.89
CA PHE A 1118 -27.62 10.18 -1.82
C PHE A 1118 -27.11 8.84 -1.29
N GLU A 1119 -27.55 7.75 -1.90
CA GLU A 1119 -27.20 6.36 -1.58
C GLU A 1119 -26.60 5.66 -2.81
N ILE A 1120 -25.70 4.71 -2.60
CA ILE A 1120 -25.03 3.94 -3.65
C ILE A 1120 -25.35 2.45 -3.50
N ASP A 1121 -25.70 1.79 -4.60
CA ASP A 1121 -26.08 0.36 -4.71
C ASP A 1121 -25.32 -0.32 -5.88
N VAL A 1122 -24.87 -1.58 -5.74
CA VAL A 1122 -23.88 -2.19 -6.68
C VAL A 1122 -24.09 -3.68 -7.06
N ASP A 1123 -23.86 -4.05 -8.34
CA ASP A 1123 -24.00 -5.41 -8.94
C ASP A 1123 -22.81 -5.86 -9.85
N ASP A 1124 -21.80 -6.54 -9.32
CA ASP A 1124 -20.53 -6.88 -10.01
C ASP A 1124 -20.47 -8.25 -10.72
N ILE A 1125 -21.61 -8.86 -11.01
CA ILE A 1125 -21.69 -10.23 -11.48
C ILE A 1125 -22.16 -10.27 -12.94
N GLY A 1126 -21.40 -10.94 -13.83
CA GLY A 1126 -21.82 -11.14 -15.23
C GLY A 1126 -22.80 -12.31 -15.45
N PRO A 1127 -23.45 -12.37 -16.63
CA PRO A 1127 -24.63 -13.18 -16.87
C PRO A 1127 -24.31 -14.67 -16.87
N MET A 1128 -24.75 -15.35 -15.83
CA MET A 1128 -24.70 -16.79 -15.75
C MET A 1128 -25.72 -17.41 -16.71
N ILE A 1129 -25.22 -18.30 -17.56
CA ILE A 1129 -26.05 -19.18 -18.36
C ILE A 1129 -26.73 -20.18 -17.42
N THR A 1130 -27.95 -19.89 -17.00
CA THR A 1130 -28.73 -20.72 -16.08
C THR A 1130 -29.24 -21.99 -16.73
N ARG A 1131 -29.46 -21.96 -18.05
CA ARG A 1131 -29.96 -23.10 -18.80
C ARG A 1131 -29.40 -23.18 -20.20
N VAL A 1132 -28.93 -24.36 -20.56
CA VAL A 1132 -28.72 -24.75 -21.95
C VAL A 1132 -29.45 -26.05 -22.21
N TYR A 1133 -30.35 -26.05 -23.19
CA TYR A 1133 -31.10 -27.24 -23.55
C TYR A 1133 -31.45 -27.23 -25.04
N SER A 1134 -31.58 -28.42 -25.62
CA SER A 1134 -32.03 -28.54 -27.00
C SER A 1134 -33.52 -28.80 -27.08
N GLN A 1135 -34.23 -28.05 -27.92
CA GLN A 1135 -35.64 -28.25 -28.19
C GLN A 1135 -35.87 -28.20 -29.70
N GLY A 1136 -36.35 -29.32 -30.27
CA GLY A 1136 -36.75 -29.38 -31.68
C GLY A 1136 -35.64 -29.09 -32.69
N SER A 1137 -34.42 -29.61 -32.47
CA SER A 1137 -33.21 -29.37 -33.29
C SER A 1137 -32.54 -28.01 -33.10
N ARG A 1138 -32.97 -27.20 -32.13
CA ARG A 1138 -32.35 -25.92 -31.76
C ARG A 1138 -31.79 -25.96 -30.36
N LEU A 1139 -30.62 -25.37 -30.18
CA LEU A 1139 -29.93 -25.20 -28.91
C LEU A 1139 -30.39 -23.86 -28.35
N THR A 1140 -31.02 -23.90 -27.19
CA THR A 1140 -31.53 -22.72 -26.49
C THR A 1140 -30.70 -22.50 -25.24
N VAL A 1141 -30.25 -21.27 -25.07
CA VAL A 1141 -29.40 -20.77 -24.00
C VAL A 1141 -30.18 -19.66 -23.32
N ILE A 1142 -30.30 -19.74 -21.99
CA ILE A 1142 -31.02 -18.78 -21.16
C ILE A 1142 -30.06 -18.28 -20.10
N THR A 1143 -30.01 -16.97 -19.93
CA THR A 1143 -29.22 -16.30 -18.89
C THR A 1143 -30.09 -15.88 -17.72
N ASN A 1144 -29.49 -15.74 -16.53
CA ASN A 1144 -30.15 -15.20 -15.33
C ASN A 1144 -30.52 -13.72 -15.47
N GLU A 1145 -29.90 -13.02 -16.40
CA GLU A 1145 -30.12 -11.60 -16.68
C GLU A 1145 -30.01 -11.28 -18.18
N GLU A 1146 -30.49 -10.12 -18.59
CA GLU A 1146 -30.53 -9.69 -19.99
C GLU A 1146 -29.11 -9.59 -20.59
N SER A 1147 -28.85 -10.30 -21.70
CA SER A 1147 -27.52 -10.49 -22.28
C SER A 1147 -27.53 -10.79 -23.79
N MET A 1148 -26.34 -10.86 -24.40
CA MET A 1148 -26.13 -11.36 -25.75
C MET A 1148 -25.16 -12.54 -25.76
N CYS A 1149 -25.55 -13.65 -26.41
CA CYS A 1149 -24.79 -14.91 -26.38
C CYS A 1149 -24.18 -15.31 -27.73
N TYR A 1150 -22.98 -15.88 -27.67
CA TYR A 1150 -22.17 -16.32 -28.81
C TYR A 1150 -21.62 -17.72 -28.58
N TYR A 1151 -21.32 -18.46 -29.66
CA TYR A 1151 -20.75 -19.79 -29.55
C TYR A 1151 -19.65 -20.12 -30.57
N SER A 1152 -18.79 -21.07 -30.18
CA SER A 1152 -17.78 -21.70 -31.03
C SER A 1152 -17.80 -23.22 -30.88
N HIS A 1153 -17.21 -23.93 -31.84
CA HIS A 1153 -17.13 -25.41 -31.83
C HIS A 1153 -15.79 -25.96 -31.35
N ASN A 1154 -14.81 -25.10 -31.08
CA ASN A 1154 -13.44 -25.52 -30.77
C ASN A 1154 -13.14 -25.57 -29.27
N SER A 1155 -13.23 -24.44 -28.55
CA SER A 1155 -12.95 -24.37 -27.11
C SER A 1155 -13.59 -23.13 -26.47
N CYS A 1156 -13.62 -23.05 -25.14
CA CYS A 1156 -14.09 -21.88 -24.39
C CYS A 1156 -13.16 -20.64 -24.44
N GLY A 1157 -12.03 -20.72 -25.15
CA GLY A 1157 -11.06 -19.63 -25.27
C GLY A 1157 -11.35 -18.64 -26.40
N PHE A 1158 -12.47 -18.77 -27.12
CA PHE A 1158 -12.77 -17.87 -28.23
C PHE A 1158 -13.19 -16.47 -27.75
N GLN A 1159 -12.84 -15.48 -28.58
CA GLN A 1159 -13.22 -14.08 -28.44
C GLN A 1159 -14.49 -13.83 -29.25
N ILE A 1160 -15.43 -13.07 -28.72
CA ILE A 1160 -16.78 -12.90 -29.28
C ILE A 1160 -16.77 -12.38 -30.75
N GLU A 1161 -15.74 -11.61 -31.15
CA GLU A 1161 -15.56 -11.10 -32.52
C GLU A 1161 -14.55 -11.91 -33.40
N GLY A 1162 -14.15 -13.11 -32.96
CA GLY A 1162 -13.10 -13.93 -33.61
C GLY A 1162 -13.54 -14.82 -34.78
N GLU A 1163 -12.58 -15.35 -35.56
CA GLU A 1163 -12.87 -16.26 -36.68
C GLU A 1163 -13.48 -17.60 -36.20
N ASN A 1164 -14.54 -18.07 -36.90
CA ASN A 1164 -15.34 -19.26 -36.54
C ASN A 1164 -16.12 -19.15 -35.22
N VAL A 1165 -16.58 -17.94 -34.90
CA VAL A 1165 -17.50 -17.63 -33.80
C VAL A 1165 -18.84 -17.17 -34.38
N PHE A 1166 -19.93 -17.64 -33.80
CA PHE A 1166 -21.26 -17.45 -34.34
C PHE A 1166 -22.21 -16.94 -33.26
N GLU A 1167 -22.91 -15.85 -33.55
CA GLU A 1167 -23.89 -15.24 -32.66
C GLU A 1167 -25.19 -16.05 -32.58
N MET A 1168 -25.76 -16.14 -31.38
CA MET A 1168 -27.04 -16.82 -31.15
C MET A 1168 -28.20 -15.84 -31.25
N SER A 1169 -29.29 -16.25 -31.91
CA SER A 1169 -30.43 -15.36 -32.19
C SER A 1169 -31.50 -15.48 -31.10
N GLY A 1170 -31.99 -14.36 -30.55
CA GLY A 1170 -33.04 -14.38 -29.55
C GLY A 1170 -33.25 -13.03 -28.83
N SER A 1171 -34.19 -12.99 -27.89
CA SER A 1171 -34.46 -11.83 -27.02
C SER A 1171 -33.50 -11.81 -25.83
N ASP A 1172 -33.39 -10.68 -25.14
CA ASP A 1172 -32.31 -10.39 -24.18
C ASP A 1172 -32.03 -11.49 -23.12
N LEU A 1173 -33.02 -12.27 -22.65
CA LEU A 1173 -32.77 -13.39 -21.71
C LEU A 1173 -32.60 -14.79 -22.36
N VAL A 1174 -32.98 -14.94 -23.63
CA VAL A 1174 -33.16 -16.25 -24.28
C VAL A 1174 -32.61 -16.23 -25.70
N HIS A 1175 -31.58 -17.03 -25.93
CA HIS A 1175 -30.81 -17.09 -27.16
C HIS A 1175 -30.87 -18.47 -27.77
N THR A 1176 -30.96 -18.56 -29.10
CA THR A 1176 -31.16 -19.84 -29.77
C THR A 1176 -30.30 -19.97 -31.02
N THR A 1177 -29.79 -21.17 -31.27
CA THR A 1177 -29.11 -21.55 -32.52
C THR A 1177 -29.51 -22.96 -32.95
N ASP A 1178 -29.11 -23.40 -34.13
CA ASP A 1178 -29.39 -24.77 -34.58
C ASP A 1178 -28.44 -25.77 -33.88
N PHE A 1179 -28.99 -26.88 -33.38
CA PHE A 1179 -28.29 -27.87 -32.57
C PHE A 1179 -27.98 -29.15 -33.35
N ASN A 1180 -26.72 -29.57 -33.31
CA ASN A 1180 -26.28 -30.86 -33.81
C ASN A 1180 -25.67 -31.69 -32.68
N SER A 1181 -26.26 -32.86 -32.41
CA SER A 1181 -25.93 -33.73 -31.28
C SER A 1181 -24.54 -34.41 -31.36
N GLN A 1182 -23.80 -34.24 -32.46
CA GLN A 1182 -22.49 -34.87 -32.66
C GLN A 1182 -21.31 -33.89 -32.46
N ILE A 1183 -21.59 -32.61 -32.16
CA ILE A 1183 -20.59 -31.55 -32.03
C ILE A 1183 -20.81 -30.79 -30.73
N ASN A 1184 -19.73 -30.28 -30.14
CA ASN A 1184 -19.76 -29.48 -28.93
C ASN A 1184 -19.95 -28.00 -29.29
N TYR A 1185 -20.68 -27.28 -28.43
CA TYR A 1185 -20.93 -25.85 -28.55
C TYR A 1185 -20.41 -25.19 -27.26
N TYR A 1186 -19.37 -24.38 -27.38
CA TYR A 1186 -18.80 -23.59 -26.29
C TYR A 1186 -19.42 -22.20 -26.35
N ILE A 1187 -20.09 -21.74 -25.30
CA ILE A 1187 -21.03 -20.61 -25.34
C ILE A 1187 -20.66 -19.59 -24.24
N LYS A 1188 -20.62 -18.31 -24.59
CA LYS A 1188 -20.43 -17.19 -23.67
C LYS A 1188 -21.52 -16.15 -23.89
N CYS A 1189 -21.92 -15.48 -22.81
CA CYS A 1189 -22.93 -14.44 -22.83
C CYS A 1189 -22.43 -13.19 -22.11
N GLN A 1190 -22.85 -12.02 -22.59
CA GLN A 1190 -22.41 -10.72 -22.08
C GLN A 1190 -23.64 -9.83 -21.83
N ASP A 1191 -23.76 -9.25 -20.64
CA ASP A 1191 -24.95 -8.48 -20.25
C ASP A 1191 -24.94 -7.07 -20.84
N GLY A 1192 -25.99 -6.30 -20.54
CA GLY A 1192 -26.11 -4.90 -20.94
C GLY A 1192 -25.04 -3.96 -20.34
N TRP A 1193 -24.34 -4.39 -19.29
CA TRP A 1193 -23.29 -3.65 -18.59
C TRP A 1193 -21.87 -4.02 -19.05
N GLY A 1194 -21.76 -5.01 -19.96
CA GLY A 1194 -20.51 -5.45 -20.57
C GLY A 1194 -19.81 -6.58 -19.80
N ASN A 1195 -20.35 -7.03 -18.67
CA ASN A 1195 -19.80 -8.13 -17.91
C ASN A 1195 -20.05 -9.44 -18.67
N THR A 1196 -19.02 -10.28 -18.77
CA THR A 1196 -19.09 -11.53 -19.55
C THR A 1196 -19.15 -12.73 -18.63
N GLY A 1197 -20.24 -13.48 -18.71
CA GLY A 1197 -20.45 -14.69 -17.93
C GLY A 1197 -19.48 -15.81 -18.28
N SER A 1198 -19.38 -16.76 -17.35
CA SER A 1198 -18.53 -17.94 -17.49
C SER A 1198 -18.96 -18.83 -18.68
N CYS A 1199 -17.96 -19.38 -19.38
CA CYS A 1199 -18.21 -20.14 -20.61
C CYS A 1199 -18.83 -21.51 -20.32
N THR A 1200 -19.98 -21.78 -20.92
CA THR A 1200 -20.69 -23.07 -20.79
C THR A 1200 -20.52 -23.92 -22.05
N THR A 1201 -20.20 -25.19 -21.88
CA THR A 1201 -20.11 -26.15 -22.99
C THR A 1201 -21.36 -27.01 -23.07
N ALA A 1202 -22.03 -27.02 -24.22
CA ALA A 1202 -23.20 -27.85 -24.49
C ALA A 1202 -22.88 -28.94 -25.52
N ARG A 1203 -23.22 -30.19 -25.18
CA ARG A 1203 -23.09 -31.38 -26.05
C ARG A 1203 -24.20 -32.38 -25.77
N SER A 1204 -24.49 -33.26 -26.72
CA SER A 1204 -25.57 -34.25 -26.56
C SER A 1204 -25.27 -35.27 -25.45
N GLY A 1205 -26.24 -35.42 -24.54
CA GLY A 1205 -26.18 -36.38 -23.42
C GLY A 1205 -25.91 -35.74 -22.06
N TYR A 1206 -25.75 -34.42 -22.04
CA TYR A 1206 -25.85 -33.58 -20.85
C TYR A 1206 -27.08 -32.66 -20.99
#